data_AF-A0AAP0IPF7-F1
#
_entry.id   AF-A0AAP0IPF7-F1
#
_cell.length_a   1.000
_cell.length_b   1.000
_cell.length_c   1.000
_cell.angle_alpha   90.00
_cell.angle_beta   90.00
_cell.angle_gamma   90.00
#
_symmetry.space_group_name_H-M   'P 1'
#
loop_
_entity.id
_entity.type
_entity.pdbx_description
1 polymer ?
#
loop_
_entity_poly.entity_id
_entity_poly.type
_entity_poly.pdbx_seq_one_letter_code
_entity_poly.pdbx_strand_id
1 'polypeptide(L)'
;MLRSENLLSFRPFLSSAYEPKCLNSKDCDHKGRLRVSQSQPRLVLVARTGDAGQVIMNQVKVVELAETLGFEVKIFEPTRYTNLVEAYRMMNRSHAMVGVHGAELTHALFLHLGAVFVQVVPIGVDWLADVCFGKAARDMGLEYMEYRIENTYMKIQNITLDLSRFGTYLSEAYRKAKRFMDKDDSLGLGEDGDEDEDESSSLREDEYRDGGIPITTAFSNSTLSLCSHSFKAPSLRIQDSRRFKASEESERIDRSIDHLQFWIGSVTMKRRNLSKTTISVFVVLFVVFLIHQISFTTIPSKSTSSSSPSFDSARIRSESGETTQLATSRWRVPILHPPPAQPSQTISCNRSSDTYDVCTLNGPTILDPTVSTAYLVDPYAPTPILISEKIRPYPRKWENDTMSLISELSLATAPTYYTPTCDVQHYASALIFSAGGYNGNLFHDFNDGLLPLFITTRSIFTDWDPVLVILNCRDWWLAKYAELLHQFTRYPIVNLDKETKIHCFPSATVGLISHGYMTVDPVQMPRSENLLSFRALLGTAYEQQELHGNDCGTYLSSSRTSPSRPRLVLVERIGDVGRVMLNQADVVQLAEMLGFEVIVFDPTKCRSLGEAYGLLNRTHALMGVHGGALTHAMFLRPGAVFVQVVPIGIDWLAEACFGKAAREMGLEYIEYKIDASESSLKSGNENFVSKNPVFGSANDLFNATNIYLKNQDVKLDLGKVEKFLTDAYHKAESFMGREG
;
A
#
# COMPACT_ATOMS: atom_id res chain seq x y z
N MET A 1 -17.88 -9.54 -14.33
CA MET A 1 -18.65 -9.43 -13.08
C MET A 1 -18.61 -10.79 -12.40
N LEU A 2 -17.83 -10.94 -11.32
CA LEU A 2 -17.94 -12.02 -10.35
C LEU A 2 -18.30 -11.33 -9.03
N ARG A 3 -19.43 -11.72 -8.44
CA ARG A 3 -19.84 -11.26 -7.10
C ARG A 3 -18.81 -11.71 -6.08
N SER A 4 -18.68 -10.97 -4.98
CA SER A 4 -17.90 -11.35 -3.81
C SER A 4 -18.48 -12.63 -3.19
N GLU A 5 -18.11 -13.79 -3.71
CA GLU A 5 -18.38 -15.07 -3.06
C GLU A 5 -17.17 -15.49 -2.23
N ASN A 6 -17.49 -16.09 -1.09
CA ASN A 6 -16.62 -16.71 -0.09
C ASN A 6 -15.50 -17.52 -0.76
N LEU A 7 -14.22 -17.25 -0.46
CA LEU A 7 -13.07 -17.97 -1.05
C LEU A 7 -13.12 -19.49 -0.79
N LEU A 8 -13.91 -19.97 0.17
CA LEU A 8 -14.26 -21.39 0.32
C LEU A 8 -14.84 -22.01 -0.96
N SER A 9 -15.61 -21.26 -1.77
CA SER A 9 -16.20 -21.76 -3.03
C SER A 9 -15.18 -21.99 -4.14
N PHE A 10 -13.94 -21.51 -3.95
CA PHE A 10 -12.83 -21.73 -4.90
C PHE A 10 -12.10 -23.07 -4.68
N ARG A 11 -12.26 -23.71 -3.50
CA ARG A 11 -11.63 -25.00 -3.19
C ARG A 11 -12.04 -26.14 -4.15
N PRO A 12 -13.33 -26.31 -4.52
CA PRO A 12 -13.74 -27.31 -5.51
C PRO A 12 -13.07 -27.11 -6.87
N PHE A 13 -12.86 -25.86 -7.29
CA PHE A 13 -12.12 -25.56 -8.53
C PHE A 13 -10.66 -26.01 -8.44
N LEU A 14 -9.97 -25.69 -7.35
CA LEU A 14 -8.57 -26.10 -7.15
C LEU A 14 -8.40 -27.63 -7.11
N SER A 15 -9.33 -28.33 -6.44
CA SER A 15 -9.42 -29.79 -6.47
C SER A 15 -9.65 -30.29 -7.89
N SER A 16 -10.67 -29.81 -8.60
CA SER A 16 -10.95 -30.22 -9.98
C SER A 16 -9.79 -29.96 -10.95
N ALA A 17 -9.00 -28.90 -10.73
CA ALA A 17 -7.93 -28.49 -11.64
C ALA A 17 -6.61 -29.22 -11.41
N TYR A 18 -6.28 -29.57 -10.16
CA TYR A 18 -4.96 -30.08 -9.78
C TYR A 18 -4.97 -31.43 -9.06
N GLU A 19 -6.14 -31.90 -8.60
CA GLU A 19 -6.28 -33.23 -8.01
C GLU A 19 -6.33 -34.28 -9.14
N PRO A 20 -5.39 -35.24 -9.17
CA PRO A 20 -5.47 -36.31 -10.16
C PRO A 20 -6.71 -37.17 -9.88
N LYS A 21 -7.48 -37.49 -10.93
CA LYS A 21 -8.56 -38.48 -10.84
C LYS A 21 -7.99 -39.79 -10.29
N CYS A 22 -8.53 -40.31 -9.18
CA CYS A 22 -8.14 -41.59 -8.61
C CYS A 22 -8.31 -42.69 -9.68
N LEU A 23 -7.21 -43.28 -10.15
CA LEU A 23 -7.25 -44.41 -11.09
C LEU A 23 -7.51 -45.76 -10.40
N ASN A 24 -7.42 -45.83 -9.07
CA ASN A 24 -7.60 -47.05 -8.28
C ASN A 24 -8.38 -46.77 -6.98
N SER A 25 -9.46 -47.53 -6.75
CA SER A 25 -10.37 -47.35 -5.59
C SER A 25 -9.76 -47.73 -4.24
N LYS A 26 -8.67 -48.51 -4.22
CA LYS A 26 -8.04 -49.00 -2.98
C LYS A 26 -7.29 -47.92 -2.21
N ASP A 27 -6.85 -46.88 -2.91
CA ASP A 27 -6.08 -45.78 -2.33
C ASP A 27 -6.95 -44.60 -1.94
N CYS A 28 -8.27 -44.66 -2.12
CA CYS A 28 -9.16 -43.51 -1.95
C CYS A 28 -10.25 -43.76 -0.87
N ASP A 29 -10.64 -42.70 -0.14
CA ASP A 29 -11.75 -42.69 0.80
C ASP A 29 -13.09 -42.66 0.05
N HIS A 30 -14.20 -42.72 0.80
CA HIS A 30 -15.55 -42.73 0.25
C HIS A 30 -15.92 -41.45 -0.53
N LYS A 31 -15.08 -40.41 -0.46
CA LYS A 31 -15.22 -39.13 -1.17
C LYS A 31 -14.21 -38.98 -2.31
N GLY A 32 -13.48 -40.05 -2.68
CA GLY A 32 -12.52 -40.06 -3.77
C GLY A 32 -11.18 -39.39 -3.45
N ARG A 33 -10.83 -39.17 -2.18
CA ARG A 33 -9.55 -38.59 -1.74
C ARG A 33 -8.57 -39.68 -1.37
N LEU A 34 -7.27 -39.49 -1.57
CA LEU A 34 -6.29 -40.50 -1.16
C LEU A 34 -6.33 -40.80 0.36
N ARG A 35 -6.55 -42.07 0.75
CA ARG A 35 -6.39 -42.57 2.12
C ARG A 35 -4.94 -42.40 2.54
N VAL A 36 -4.67 -41.44 3.42
CA VAL A 36 -3.36 -41.28 4.01
C VAL A 36 -3.50 -41.44 5.52
N SER A 37 -3.23 -42.66 6.00
CA SER A 37 -2.95 -42.89 7.42
C SER A 37 -1.62 -42.19 7.75
N GLN A 38 -1.70 -40.97 8.28
CA GLN A 38 -0.56 -40.23 8.80
C GLN A 38 -0.65 -40.22 10.32
N SER A 39 0.33 -40.81 11.00
CA SER A 39 0.40 -40.80 12.47
C SER A 39 0.89 -39.47 13.05
N GLN A 40 1.50 -38.62 12.20
CA GLN A 40 2.09 -37.34 12.56
C GLN A 40 1.60 -36.22 11.63
N PRO A 41 1.34 -35.00 12.15
CA PRO A 41 1.05 -33.84 11.32
C PRO A 41 2.23 -33.52 10.40
N ARG A 42 1.94 -33.27 9.13
CA ARG A 42 2.95 -32.82 8.15
C ARG A 42 3.04 -31.30 8.10
N LEU A 43 4.26 -30.76 8.18
CA LEU A 43 4.56 -29.33 8.04
C LEU A 43 5.37 -29.08 6.77
N VAL A 44 4.94 -28.11 5.95
CA VAL A 44 5.74 -27.61 4.83
C VAL A 44 6.43 -26.32 5.23
N LEU A 45 7.76 -26.32 5.17
CA LEU A 45 8.57 -25.12 5.29
C LEU A 45 8.88 -24.60 3.90
N VAL A 46 8.34 -23.44 3.55
CA VAL A 46 8.66 -22.76 2.29
C VAL A 46 10.00 -22.06 2.43
N ALA A 47 11.00 -22.59 1.73
CA ALA A 47 12.37 -22.11 1.73
C ALA A 47 12.69 -21.39 0.41
N ARG A 48 13.69 -20.52 0.45
CA ARG A 48 14.27 -19.84 -0.71
C ARG A 48 15.74 -20.22 -0.82
N THR A 49 16.19 -20.53 -2.03
CA THR A 49 17.61 -20.77 -2.34
C THR A 49 18.11 -19.72 -3.33
N GLY A 50 19.16 -18.96 -2.97
CA GLY A 50 19.84 -17.99 -3.86
C GLY A 50 20.11 -16.59 -3.25
N ASP A 51 20.71 -15.70 -4.05
CA ASP A 51 21.14 -14.33 -3.69
C ASP A 51 20.00 -13.29 -3.57
N ALA A 52 18.75 -13.72 -3.74
CA ALA A 52 17.57 -12.90 -3.53
C ALA A 52 17.09 -13.10 -2.08
N GLY A 53 17.24 -12.06 -1.23
CA GLY A 53 16.99 -12.14 0.22
C GLY A 53 15.62 -12.71 0.67
N GLN A 54 15.38 -12.75 1.98
CA GLN A 54 14.27 -13.49 2.66
C GLN A 54 14.53 -15.00 2.89
N VAL A 55 15.79 -15.45 2.83
CA VAL A 55 16.17 -16.84 3.18
C VAL A 55 16.16 -17.04 4.69
N ILE A 56 15.64 -18.16 5.22
CA ILE A 56 15.75 -18.50 6.64
C ILE A 56 17.16 -19.06 6.93
N MET A 57 18.04 -18.25 7.51
CA MET A 57 19.45 -18.59 7.77
C MET A 57 19.64 -19.78 8.70
N ASN A 58 18.77 -19.91 9.69
CA ASN A 58 18.79 -21.02 10.64
C ASN A 58 17.76 -22.10 10.29
N GLN A 59 17.44 -22.28 9.00
CA GLN A 59 16.46 -23.25 8.50
C GLN A 59 16.68 -24.65 9.08
N VAL A 60 17.91 -25.15 9.11
CA VAL A 60 18.22 -26.48 9.67
C VAL A 60 17.73 -26.61 11.12
N LYS A 61 17.99 -25.59 11.95
CA LYS A 61 17.55 -25.58 13.35
C LYS A 61 16.03 -25.43 13.49
N VAL A 62 15.39 -24.75 12.54
CA VAL A 62 13.93 -24.62 12.50
C VAL A 62 13.28 -25.96 12.15
N VAL A 63 13.87 -26.71 11.21
CA VAL A 63 13.44 -28.07 10.87
C VAL A 63 13.62 -29.00 12.06
N GLU A 64 14.80 -29.03 12.69
CA GLU A 64 15.07 -29.83 13.90
C GLU A 64 14.07 -29.53 15.04
N LEU A 65 13.74 -28.26 15.24
CA LEU A 65 12.76 -27.83 16.24
C LEU A 65 11.35 -28.34 15.91
N ALA A 66 10.91 -28.24 14.65
CA ALA A 66 9.61 -28.74 14.21
C ALA A 66 9.52 -30.28 14.30
N GLU A 67 10.57 -31.00 13.92
CA GLU A 67 10.65 -32.46 14.05
C GLU A 67 10.63 -32.89 15.52
N THR A 68 11.32 -32.17 16.40
CA THR A 68 11.29 -32.43 17.86
C THR A 68 9.89 -32.25 18.45
N LEU A 69 9.08 -31.34 17.90
CA LEU A 69 7.68 -31.15 18.29
C LEU A 69 6.75 -32.25 17.73
N GLY A 70 7.23 -33.09 16.80
CA GLY A 70 6.49 -34.23 16.24
C GLY A 70 5.94 -34.00 14.83
N PHE A 71 6.35 -32.94 14.13
CA PHE A 71 5.98 -32.76 12.71
C PHE A 71 6.80 -33.66 11.78
N GLU A 72 6.15 -34.20 10.74
CA GLU A 72 6.86 -34.64 9.53
C GLU A 72 7.15 -33.39 8.67
N VAL A 73 8.41 -32.95 8.59
CA VAL A 73 8.75 -31.71 7.87
C VAL A 73 9.10 -31.98 6.41
N LYS A 74 8.55 -31.18 5.49
CA LYS A 74 8.94 -31.10 4.08
C LYS A 74 9.42 -29.70 3.75
N ILE A 75 10.52 -29.58 3.02
CA ILE A 75 11.01 -28.29 2.52
C ILE A 75 10.47 -28.10 1.10
N PHE A 76 9.84 -26.95 0.86
CA PHE A 76 9.35 -26.54 -0.45
C PHE A 76 10.13 -25.34 -0.95
N GLU A 77 10.78 -25.48 -2.10
CA GLU A 77 11.54 -24.40 -2.75
C GLU A 77 10.90 -24.02 -4.08
N PRO A 78 9.87 -23.15 -4.07
CA PRO A 78 9.20 -22.77 -5.29
C PRO A 78 10.11 -21.92 -6.18
N THR A 79 10.16 -22.28 -7.45
CA THR A 79 10.74 -21.47 -8.54
C THR A 79 9.64 -21.02 -9.50
N ARG A 80 9.98 -20.14 -10.46
CA ARG A 80 9.06 -19.75 -11.55
C ARG A 80 8.64 -20.92 -12.47
N TYR A 81 9.27 -22.09 -12.33
CA TYR A 81 8.97 -23.31 -13.07
C TYR A 81 8.35 -24.41 -12.21
N THR A 82 7.88 -24.07 -11.00
CA THR A 82 7.29 -25.05 -10.08
C THR A 82 6.09 -25.75 -10.72
N ASN A 83 6.10 -27.08 -10.69
CA ASN A 83 4.95 -27.87 -11.13
C ASN A 83 3.81 -27.72 -10.13
N LEU A 84 2.73 -27.06 -10.58
CA LEU A 84 1.58 -26.74 -9.74
C LEU A 84 0.82 -27.96 -9.24
N VAL A 85 0.83 -29.07 -9.99
CA VAL A 85 0.21 -30.33 -9.55
C VAL A 85 0.99 -30.93 -8.39
N GLU A 86 2.32 -30.87 -8.43
CA GLU A 86 3.16 -31.36 -7.33
C GLU A 86 3.07 -30.46 -6.10
N ALA A 87 3.06 -29.12 -6.32
CA ALA A 87 2.84 -28.16 -5.25
C ALA A 87 1.47 -28.38 -4.58
N TYR A 88 0.41 -28.56 -5.38
CA TYR A 88 -0.92 -28.88 -4.88
C TYR A 88 -0.93 -30.16 -4.04
N ARG A 89 -0.36 -31.27 -4.55
CA ARG A 89 -0.29 -32.54 -3.82
C ARG A 89 0.44 -32.42 -2.50
N MET A 90 1.52 -31.65 -2.45
CA MET A 90 2.29 -31.47 -1.22
C MET A 90 1.52 -30.63 -0.21
N MET A 91 0.98 -29.48 -0.62
CA MET A 91 0.26 -28.59 0.28
C MET A 91 -1.04 -29.22 0.76
N ASN A 92 -1.81 -29.85 -0.12
CA ASN A 92 -3.09 -30.46 0.24
C ASN A 92 -2.92 -31.63 1.25
N ARG A 93 -1.74 -32.28 1.27
CA ARG A 93 -1.38 -33.33 2.26
C ARG A 93 -0.71 -32.80 3.53
N SER A 94 -0.58 -31.48 3.67
CA SER A 94 0.15 -30.85 4.77
C SER A 94 -0.81 -30.14 5.71
N HIS A 95 -0.58 -30.34 7.01
CA HIS A 95 -1.41 -29.85 8.11
C HIS A 95 -0.93 -28.50 8.65
N ALA A 96 0.32 -28.15 8.35
CA ALA A 96 0.87 -26.84 8.62
C ALA A 96 1.73 -26.36 7.44
N MET A 97 1.79 -25.05 7.26
CA MET A 97 2.73 -24.39 6.35
C MET A 97 3.39 -23.22 7.08
N VAL A 98 4.71 -23.11 6.93
CA VAL A 98 5.51 -22.00 7.45
C VAL A 98 6.24 -21.36 6.29
N GLY A 99 6.23 -20.02 6.21
CA GLY A 99 7.15 -19.34 5.30
C GLY A 99 7.18 -17.84 5.49
N VAL A 100 8.18 -17.20 4.88
CA VAL A 100 8.40 -15.76 4.96
C VAL A 100 7.45 -15.01 4.03
N HIS A 101 6.93 -13.87 4.48
CA HIS A 101 6.07 -12.97 3.69
C HIS A 101 6.68 -12.70 2.30
N GLY A 102 5.99 -13.17 1.26
CA GLY A 102 6.43 -13.13 -0.13
C GLY A 102 5.45 -13.83 -1.07
N ALA A 103 5.62 -13.67 -2.38
CA ALA A 103 4.75 -14.24 -3.41
C ALA A 103 4.66 -15.77 -3.32
N GLU A 104 5.70 -16.42 -2.80
CA GLU A 104 5.79 -17.86 -2.60
C GLU A 104 4.71 -18.40 -1.66
N LEU A 105 4.21 -17.58 -0.73
CA LEU A 105 3.14 -17.96 0.19
C LEU A 105 1.77 -18.10 -0.47
N THR A 106 1.61 -17.69 -1.73
CA THR A 106 0.37 -17.94 -2.50
C THR A 106 0.05 -19.43 -2.64
N HIS A 107 1.03 -20.32 -2.47
CA HIS A 107 0.79 -21.77 -2.45
C HIS A 107 -0.02 -22.23 -1.21
N ALA A 108 -0.22 -21.37 -0.20
CA ALA A 108 -1.12 -21.64 0.91
C ALA A 108 -2.58 -21.87 0.46
N LEU A 109 -2.96 -21.39 -0.73
CA LEU A 109 -4.26 -21.67 -1.36
C LEU A 109 -4.51 -23.18 -1.57
N PHE A 110 -3.44 -23.98 -1.67
CA PHE A 110 -3.50 -25.42 -1.87
C PHE A 110 -3.58 -26.22 -0.57
N LEU A 111 -3.51 -25.58 0.60
CA LEU A 111 -3.69 -26.25 1.88
C LEU A 111 -5.13 -26.73 2.06
N HIS A 112 -5.32 -27.87 2.72
CA HIS A 112 -6.67 -28.36 3.03
C HIS A 112 -7.36 -27.50 4.11
N LEU A 113 -8.67 -27.67 4.25
CA LEU A 113 -9.47 -26.93 5.24
C LEU A 113 -8.95 -27.23 6.66
N GLY A 114 -8.83 -26.21 7.52
CA GLY A 114 -8.35 -26.38 8.89
C GLY A 114 -6.83 -26.50 9.06
N ALA A 115 -6.06 -26.54 7.96
CA ALA A 115 -4.61 -26.51 8.03
C ALA A 115 -4.11 -25.18 8.61
N VAL A 116 -2.99 -25.26 9.34
CA VAL A 116 -2.37 -24.10 10.00
C VAL A 116 -1.45 -23.39 9.01
N PHE A 117 -1.58 -22.07 8.90
CA PHE A 117 -0.72 -21.26 8.06
C PHE A 117 0.01 -20.21 8.89
N VAL A 118 1.31 -20.45 9.09
CA VAL A 118 2.21 -19.58 9.86
C VAL A 118 3.00 -18.69 8.89
N GLN A 119 2.66 -17.41 8.90
CA GLN A 119 3.38 -16.41 8.14
C GLN A 119 4.48 -15.77 9.01
N VAL A 120 5.72 -15.87 8.55
CA VAL A 120 6.86 -15.12 9.10
C VAL A 120 6.87 -13.73 8.46
N VAL A 121 6.59 -12.70 9.25
CA VAL A 121 6.43 -11.31 8.80
C VAL A 121 7.69 -10.51 9.15
N PRO A 122 8.47 -10.06 8.16
CA PRO A 122 9.61 -9.17 8.40
C PRO A 122 9.13 -7.74 8.72
N ILE A 123 9.98 -6.93 9.35
CA ILE A 123 9.65 -5.56 9.73
C ILE A 123 9.31 -4.72 8.48
N GLY A 124 8.25 -3.92 8.58
CA GLY A 124 7.88 -2.95 7.54
C GLY A 124 6.82 -3.43 6.55
N VAL A 125 6.44 -4.72 6.58
CA VAL A 125 5.29 -5.26 5.84
C VAL A 125 4.16 -5.74 6.76
N ASP A 126 4.21 -5.34 8.04
CA ASP A 126 3.22 -5.71 9.06
C ASP A 126 1.77 -5.41 8.65
N TRP A 127 1.56 -4.31 7.95
CA TRP A 127 0.24 -3.88 7.47
C TRP A 127 -0.19 -4.62 6.19
N LEU A 128 0.75 -5.22 5.46
CA LEU A 128 0.48 -6.04 4.27
C LEU A 128 0.25 -7.51 4.63
N ALA A 129 0.76 -8.00 5.76
CA ALA A 129 0.66 -9.42 6.12
C ALA A 129 -0.80 -9.91 6.16
N ASP A 130 -1.64 -9.26 6.95
CA ASP A 130 -3.05 -9.64 7.07
C ASP A 130 -3.85 -9.35 5.79
N VAL A 131 -3.56 -8.22 5.11
CA VAL A 131 -4.25 -7.81 3.87
C VAL A 131 -3.94 -8.76 2.71
N CYS A 132 -2.67 -9.17 2.56
CA CYS A 132 -2.23 -10.01 1.47
C CYS A 132 -2.56 -11.49 1.70
N PHE A 133 -2.49 -11.96 2.95
CA PHE A 133 -2.52 -13.38 3.25
C PHE A 133 -3.47 -13.74 4.39
N GLY A 134 -3.54 -12.96 5.47
CA GLY A 134 -4.34 -13.30 6.65
C GLY A 134 -5.84 -13.39 6.37
N LYS A 135 -6.43 -12.37 5.73
CA LYS A 135 -7.86 -12.40 5.35
C LYS A 135 -8.16 -13.54 4.38
N ALA A 136 -7.36 -13.69 3.33
CA ALA A 136 -7.54 -14.75 2.34
C ALA A 136 -7.42 -16.15 2.96
N ALA A 137 -6.48 -16.35 3.89
CA ALA A 137 -6.31 -17.61 4.60
C ALA A 137 -7.55 -17.95 5.45
N ARG A 138 -8.08 -16.99 6.20
CA ARG A 138 -9.30 -17.17 7.01
C ARG A 138 -10.53 -17.43 6.13
N ASP A 139 -10.68 -16.69 5.03
CA ASP A 139 -11.76 -16.88 4.06
C ASP A 139 -11.67 -18.24 3.33
N MET A 140 -10.51 -18.90 3.34
CA MET A 140 -10.34 -20.29 2.87
C MET A 140 -10.46 -21.33 3.99
N GLY A 141 -10.80 -20.91 5.20
CA GLY A 141 -10.93 -21.76 6.38
C GLY A 141 -9.59 -22.34 6.87
N LEU A 142 -8.49 -21.59 6.73
CA LEU A 142 -7.19 -21.92 7.33
C LEU A 142 -7.06 -21.29 8.73
N GLU A 143 -6.29 -21.94 9.59
CA GLU A 143 -5.90 -21.42 10.90
C GLU A 143 -4.64 -20.54 10.74
N TYR A 144 -4.85 -19.24 10.54
CA TYR A 144 -3.78 -18.28 10.27
C TYR A 144 -3.04 -17.82 11.54
N MET A 145 -1.71 -17.75 11.46
CA MET A 145 -0.83 -17.29 12.54
C MET A 145 0.28 -16.39 11.99
N GLU A 146 0.63 -15.32 12.72
CA GLU A 146 1.71 -14.40 12.35
C GLU A 146 2.89 -14.47 13.32
N TYR A 147 4.08 -14.78 12.82
CA TYR A 147 5.33 -14.62 13.57
C TYR A 147 6.08 -13.37 13.09
N ARG A 148 6.10 -12.32 13.91
CA ARG A 148 6.72 -11.03 13.57
C ARG A 148 8.16 -10.96 14.03
N ILE A 149 9.07 -10.68 13.11
CA ILE A 149 10.51 -10.54 13.39
C ILE A 149 10.76 -9.15 13.97
N GLU A 150 11.45 -9.07 15.10
CA GLU A 150 11.61 -7.82 15.86
C GLU A 150 12.86 -7.00 15.49
N ASN A 151 13.86 -7.55 14.75
CA ASN A 151 15.13 -6.86 14.44
C ASN A 151 15.69 -7.09 13.01
N THR A 152 14.98 -6.77 11.92
CA THR A 152 15.61 -6.73 10.58
C THR A 152 14.93 -5.79 9.60
N TYR A 153 15.71 -4.86 9.03
CA TYR A 153 15.34 -3.89 8.00
C TYR A 153 15.08 -4.57 6.65
N MET A 154 14.00 -4.20 5.96
CA MET A 154 13.70 -4.70 4.62
C MET A 154 14.53 -3.94 3.57
N LYS A 155 15.59 -4.58 3.08
CA LYS A 155 15.86 -4.52 1.64
C LYS A 155 16.65 -5.71 1.07
N ILE A 156 17.57 -6.37 1.78
CA ILE A 156 18.38 -7.47 1.19
C ILE A 156 18.92 -8.47 2.24
N GLN A 157 18.19 -8.84 3.29
CA GLN A 157 18.79 -9.75 4.29
C GLN A 157 17.94 -10.97 4.63
N ASN A 158 18.68 -12.07 4.73
CA ASN A 158 18.22 -13.36 5.19
C ASN A 158 17.80 -13.25 6.66
N ILE A 159 16.82 -14.04 7.04
CA ILE A 159 16.12 -14.01 8.32
C ILE A 159 16.72 -15.07 9.23
N THR A 160 16.99 -14.70 10.48
CA THR A 160 17.28 -15.69 11.54
C THR A 160 16.10 -15.67 12.51
N LEU A 161 15.41 -16.80 12.65
CA LEU A 161 14.29 -16.92 13.59
C LEU A 161 14.84 -17.11 15.01
N ASP A 162 14.28 -16.38 15.98
CA ASP A 162 14.53 -16.67 17.39
C ASP A 162 13.88 -18.02 17.72
N LEU A 163 14.67 -19.08 17.90
CA LEU A 163 14.16 -20.43 18.11
C LEU A 163 13.38 -20.61 19.41
N SER A 164 13.65 -19.79 20.44
CA SER A 164 12.92 -19.85 21.71
C SER A 164 11.50 -19.33 21.50
N ARG A 165 11.39 -18.13 20.92
CA ARG A 165 10.09 -17.51 20.63
C ARG A 165 9.37 -18.24 19.50
N PHE A 166 10.05 -18.58 18.42
CA PHE A 166 9.46 -19.29 17.29
C PHE A 166 9.00 -20.70 17.68
N GLY A 167 9.68 -21.34 18.63
CA GLY A 167 9.27 -22.63 19.19
C GLY A 167 7.90 -22.60 19.84
N THR A 168 7.49 -21.49 20.47
CA THR A 168 6.13 -21.38 21.03
C THR A 168 5.07 -21.33 19.93
N TYR A 169 5.35 -20.64 18.81
CA TYR A 169 4.47 -20.60 17.64
C TYR A 169 4.37 -21.97 16.96
N LEU A 170 5.49 -22.67 16.79
CA LEU A 170 5.48 -24.02 16.22
C LEU A 170 4.75 -25.02 17.13
N SER A 171 4.88 -24.90 18.45
CA SER A 171 4.16 -25.75 19.42
C SER A 171 2.65 -25.53 19.33
N GLU A 172 2.21 -24.28 19.23
CA GLU A 172 0.79 -23.95 19.04
C GLU A 172 0.27 -24.41 17.67
N ALA A 173 1.06 -24.24 16.61
CA ALA A 173 0.73 -24.76 15.29
C ALA A 173 0.60 -26.30 15.30
N TYR A 174 1.49 -27.00 16.01
CA TYR A 174 1.42 -28.46 16.17
C TYR A 174 0.14 -28.88 16.88
N ARG A 175 -0.18 -28.22 18.00
CA ARG A 175 -1.41 -28.50 18.77
C ARG A 175 -2.67 -28.31 17.91
N LYS A 176 -2.73 -27.22 17.13
CA LYS A 176 -3.85 -26.95 16.21
C LYS A 176 -3.94 -28.02 15.11
N ALA A 177 -2.82 -28.34 14.46
CA ALA A 177 -2.76 -29.36 13.42
C ALA A 177 -3.16 -30.76 13.93
N LYS A 178 -2.63 -31.16 15.10
CA LYS A 178 -2.92 -32.46 15.71
C LYS A 178 -4.38 -32.58 16.14
N ARG A 179 -4.95 -31.52 16.73
CA ARG A 179 -6.38 -31.47 17.08
C ARG A 179 -7.28 -31.63 15.86
N PHE A 180 -6.89 -31.08 14.71
CA PHE A 180 -7.64 -31.24 13.47
C PHE A 180 -7.60 -32.69 12.99
N MET A 181 -6.41 -33.32 12.96
CA MET A 181 -6.25 -34.73 12.60
C MET A 181 -7.09 -35.66 13.48
N ASP A 182 -7.01 -35.50 14.81
CA ASP A 182 -7.73 -36.36 15.76
C ASP A 182 -9.27 -36.18 15.69
N LYS A 183 -9.74 -35.01 15.23
CA LYS A 183 -11.16 -34.75 14.96
C LYS A 183 -11.66 -35.41 13.67
N ASP A 184 -10.83 -35.42 12.63
CA ASP A 184 -11.20 -36.06 11.35
C ASP A 184 -11.26 -37.58 11.51
N ASP A 185 -10.33 -38.16 12.30
CA ASP A 185 -10.33 -39.57 12.66
C ASP A 185 -11.52 -39.99 13.55
N SER A 186 -12.06 -39.09 14.38
CA SER A 186 -13.19 -39.40 15.28
C SER A 186 -14.58 -39.23 14.66
N LEU A 187 -14.69 -38.59 13.50
CA LEU A 187 -15.93 -38.49 12.71
C LEU A 187 -16.13 -39.67 11.73
N GLY A 188 -15.15 -40.56 11.60
CA GLY A 188 -15.32 -41.84 10.93
C GLY A 188 -15.50 -42.94 11.95
N LEU A 189 -16.75 -43.33 12.26
CA LEU A 189 -17.18 -44.70 12.59
C LEU A 189 -18.70 -44.73 12.86
N GLY A 190 -19.43 -45.55 12.10
CA GLY A 190 -20.84 -45.88 12.33
C GLY A 190 -21.49 -46.52 11.10
N GLU A 191 -21.52 -47.85 11.07
CA GLU A 191 -22.49 -48.63 10.29
C GLU A 191 -23.90 -48.18 10.66
N ASP A 192 -24.77 -47.99 9.67
CA ASP A 192 -26.25 -47.91 9.66
C ASP A 192 -26.56 -47.09 8.39
N GLY A 193 -27.28 -47.53 7.37
CA GLY A 193 -28.41 -48.44 7.27
C GLY A 193 -29.20 -47.87 6.08
N ASP A 194 -29.59 -48.73 5.14
CA ASP A 194 -30.31 -48.37 3.92
C ASP A 194 -31.46 -47.39 4.16
N GLU A 195 -31.59 -46.36 3.32
CA GLU A 195 -32.90 -45.87 2.85
C GLU A 195 -32.72 -45.00 1.59
N ASP A 196 -33.49 -45.38 0.57
CA ASP A 196 -33.46 -44.99 -0.83
C ASP A 196 -34.07 -43.59 -1.14
N GLU A 197 -33.94 -43.21 -2.43
CA GLU A 197 -34.69 -42.21 -3.20
C GLU A 197 -34.20 -40.73 -3.07
N ASP A 198 -33.94 -39.96 -4.12
CA ASP A 198 -34.23 -40.12 -5.54
C ASP A 198 -33.36 -39.15 -6.38
N GLU A 199 -32.93 -39.60 -7.56
CA GLU A 199 -32.33 -38.78 -8.61
C GLU A 199 -33.40 -37.93 -9.32
N SER A 200 -33.13 -36.65 -9.52
CA SER A 200 -33.11 -36.04 -10.87
C SER A 200 -32.92 -34.52 -10.82
N SER A 201 -31.81 -34.03 -11.37
CA SER A 201 -31.90 -32.93 -12.34
C SER A 201 -30.62 -32.85 -13.16
N SER A 202 -30.83 -33.14 -14.44
CA SER A 202 -29.91 -32.95 -15.54
C SER A 202 -29.45 -31.49 -15.66
N LEU A 203 -28.14 -31.25 -15.68
CA LEU A 203 -27.58 -30.10 -16.39
C LEU A 203 -26.37 -30.52 -17.23
N ARG A 204 -26.43 -30.03 -18.46
CA ARG A 204 -25.65 -30.39 -19.64
C ARG A 204 -24.16 -30.15 -19.48
N GLU A 205 -23.40 -31.11 -19.98
CA GLU A 205 -22.00 -30.93 -20.37
C GLU A 205 -21.94 -29.95 -21.56
N ASP A 206 -21.26 -28.82 -21.38
CA ASP A 206 -20.74 -28.03 -22.50
C ASP A 206 -19.21 -28.00 -22.40
N GLU A 207 -18.58 -28.36 -23.52
CA GLU A 207 -17.14 -28.45 -23.76
C GLU A 207 -16.37 -27.20 -23.31
N TYR A 208 -15.35 -27.38 -22.46
CA TYR A 208 -14.25 -26.41 -22.33
C TYR A 208 -12.99 -26.97 -22.99
N ARG A 209 -12.62 -26.32 -24.10
CA ARG A 209 -11.41 -26.60 -24.88
C ARG A 209 -10.14 -26.33 -24.07
N ASP A 210 -9.19 -27.21 -24.31
CA ASP A 210 -7.80 -27.21 -23.88
C ASP A 210 -7.11 -25.86 -24.11
N GLY A 211 -6.50 -25.33 -23.05
CA GLY A 211 -5.85 -24.02 -23.03
C GLY A 211 -5.26 -23.75 -21.66
N GLY A 212 -4.04 -24.23 -21.41
CA GLY A 212 -3.33 -24.00 -20.15
C GLY A 212 -3.12 -22.51 -19.87
N ILE A 213 -3.81 -21.98 -18.87
CA ILE A 213 -3.62 -20.63 -18.35
C ILE A 213 -2.68 -20.70 -17.13
N PRO A 214 -1.54 -20.00 -17.11
CA PRO A 214 -0.73 -19.85 -15.90
C PRO A 214 -1.56 -19.22 -14.77
N ILE A 215 -1.41 -19.67 -13.51
CA ILE A 215 -2.15 -19.12 -12.35
C ILE A 215 -1.99 -17.60 -12.23
N THR A 216 -0.90 -17.01 -12.73
CA THR A 216 -0.68 -15.55 -12.78
C THR A 216 -1.72 -14.80 -13.61
N THR A 217 -2.42 -15.47 -14.52
CA THR A 217 -3.41 -14.87 -15.45
C THR A 217 -4.87 -15.11 -15.04
N ALA A 218 -5.15 -16.02 -14.10
CA ALA A 218 -6.52 -16.28 -13.62
C ALA A 218 -7.00 -15.28 -12.55
N PHE A 219 -6.10 -14.47 -11.98
CA PHE A 219 -6.39 -13.56 -10.86
C PHE A 219 -6.29 -12.08 -11.25
N SER A 220 -6.89 -11.70 -12.37
CA SER A 220 -6.96 -10.30 -12.80
C SER A 220 -8.05 -9.50 -12.07
N ASN A 221 -8.69 -10.04 -11.02
CA ASN A 221 -9.68 -9.33 -10.18
C ASN A 221 -9.74 -9.92 -8.76
N SER A 222 -8.71 -9.71 -7.94
CA SER A 222 -8.79 -9.72 -6.46
C SER A 222 -7.44 -9.37 -5.82
N THR A 223 -7.47 -9.11 -4.51
CA THR A 223 -6.44 -8.65 -3.56
C THR A 223 -5.05 -9.32 -3.67
N LEU A 224 -4.92 -10.46 -4.37
CA LEU A 224 -3.66 -11.21 -4.53
C LEU A 224 -2.74 -10.66 -5.64
N SER A 225 -3.26 -9.85 -6.58
CA SER A 225 -2.43 -9.19 -7.62
C SER A 225 -1.34 -8.28 -7.03
N LEU A 226 -1.63 -7.65 -5.88
CA LEU A 226 -0.72 -6.79 -5.11
C LEU A 226 0.61 -7.46 -4.71
N CYS A 227 0.67 -8.79 -4.66
CA CYS A 227 1.80 -9.53 -4.10
C CYS A 227 2.86 -9.95 -5.14
N SER A 228 2.61 -9.78 -6.44
CA SER A 228 3.39 -10.42 -7.52
C SER A 228 4.42 -9.54 -8.24
N HIS A 229 4.55 -8.25 -7.91
CA HIS A 229 5.28 -7.25 -8.74
C HIS A 229 6.49 -6.57 -8.08
N SER A 230 7.24 -7.27 -7.23
CA SER A 230 8.59 -6.84 -6.85
C SER A 230 9.61 -7.77 -7.49
N PHE A 231 10.37 -7.29 -8.48
CA PHE A 231 11.81 -7.57 -8.69
C PHE A 231 12.24 -7.25 -10.14
N LYS A 232 12.89 -6.09 -10.33
CA LYS A 232 14.01 -5.91 -11.26
C LYS A 232 14.89 -4.79 -10.71
N ALA A 233 16.13 -5.12 -10.34
CA ALA A 233 17.18 -4.14 -10.07
C ALA A 233 18.36 -4.41 -11.01
N PRO A 234 18.89 -3.39 -11.70
CA PRO A 234 20.14 -3.48 -12.45
C PRO A 234 21.36 -3.34 -11.51
N SER A 235 22.41 -4.11 -11.80
CA SER A 235 23.69 -4.09 -11.12
C SER A 235 24.47 -2.80 -11.38
N LEU A 236 24.96 -2.12 -10.34
CA LEU A 236 25.95 -1.04 -10.47
C LEU A 236 27.22 -1.34 -9.68
N ARG A 237 28.33 -1.22 -10.42
CA ARG A 237 29.73 -1.36 -10.00
C ARG A 237 30.15 -0.20 -9.10
N ILE A 238 30.87 -0.53 -8.04
CA ILE A 238 31.62 0.42 -7.21
C ILE A 238 32.87 0.89 -7.97
N GLN A 239 33.07 2.20 -8.06
CA GLN A 239 34.37 2.80 -8.35
C GLN A 239 34.73 3.80 -7.26
N ASP A 240 35.88 3.53 -6.62
CA ASP A 240 36.62 4.43 -5.73
C ASP A 240 37.17 5.65 -6.50
N SER A 241 37.14 6.84 -5.87
CA SER A 241 38.34 7.44 -5.26
C SER A 241 38.26 8.98 -5.06
N ARG A 242 38.59 9.41 -3.82
CA ARG A 242 39.59 10.44 -3.43
C ARG A 242 39.36 11.94 -3.78
N ARG A 243 39.27 12.83 -2.76
CA ARG A 243 40.35 13.51 -1.97
C ARG A 243 40.01 14.98 -1.55
N PHE A 244 40.26 15.28 -0.26
CA PHE A 244 40.73 16.55 0.39
C PHE A 244 39.79 17.80 0.33
N LYS A 245 39.66 18.70 1.34
CA LYS A 245 40.47 19.14 2.51
C LYS A 245 39.53 20.00 3.42
N ALA A 246 39.30 19.67 4.69
CA ALA A 246 39.89 20.24 5.92
C ALA A 246 39.74 21.76 6.17
N SER A 247 38.99 22.12 7.24
CA SER A 247 39.28 23.15 8.26
C SER A 247 38.42 22.83 9.50
N GLU A 248 39.01 22.28 10.57
CA GLU A 248 39.32 22.97 11.86
C GLU A 248 38.04 23.36 12.64
N GLU A 249 37.80 23.00 13.91
CA GLU A 249 38.68 22.49 14.96
C GLU A 249 37.81 21.93 16.13
N SER A 250 38.29 20.82 16.72
CA SER A 250 38.36 20.44 18.14
C SER A 250 37.42 21.15 19.16
N GLU A 251 36.70 20.46 20.04
CA GLU A 251 37.26 19.64 21.12
C GLU A 251 36.21 18.72 21.77
N ARG A 252 36.74 17.62 22.35
CA ARG A 252 36.22 16.83 23.48
C ARG A 252 35.56 15.48 23.17
N ILE A 253 36.35 14.60 22.54
CA ILE A 253 36.29 13.15 22.77
C ILE A 253 37.58 12.78 23.49
N ASP A 254 37.49 12.54 24.80
CA ASP A 254 38.52 11.80 25.52
C ASP A 254 37.86 11.01 26.66
N ARG A 255 37.47 9.78 26.33
CA ARG A 255 37.54 8.58 27.19
C ARG A 255 36.88 7.40 26.48
N SER A 256 37.53 6.24 26.61
CA SER A 256 37.10 4.90 26.17
C SER A 256 37.64 4.39 24.83
N ILE A 257 38.96 4.52 24.63
CA ILE A 257 39.74 3.47 23.95
C ILE A 257 40.48 2.71 25.03
N ASP A 258 39.92 1.57 25.47
CA ASP A 258 40.66 0.53 26.21
C ASP A 258 39.98 -0.86 26.22
N HIS A 259 38.85 -1.05 25.52
CA HIS A 259 38.15 -2.35 25.49
C HIS A 259 38.22 -3.11 24.16
N LEU A 260 39.01 -2.64 23.19
CA LEU A 260 39.05 -3.19 21.83
C LEU A 260 40.41 -3.82 21.45
N GLN A 261 41.11 -4.42 22.41
CA GLN A 261 42.32 -5.22 22.17
C GLN A 261 42.24 -6.69 22.62
N PHE A 262 41.05 -7.23 22.91
CA PHE A 262 40.92 -8.63 23.35
C PHE A 262 40.20 -9.59 22.37
N TRP A 263 39.88 -9.17 21.13
CA TRP A 263 39.14 -10.06 20.21
C TRP A 263 39.62 -10.07 18.75
N ILE A 264 40.92 -9.85 18.52
CA ILE A 264 41.55 -10.20 17.24
C ILE A 264 42.84 -10.96 17.54
N GLY A 265 42.68 -12.25 17.84
CA GLY A 265 43.78 -13.18 18.05
C GLY A 265 43.32 -14.62 17.82
N SER A 266 43.67 -15.16 16.66
CA SER A 266 43.56 -16.58 16.23
C SER A 266 42.29 -16.97 15.47
N VAL A 267 42.39 -17.09 14.14
CA VAL A 267 42.59 -18.37 13.43
C VAL A 267 42.80 -18.08 11.93
N THR A 268 43.94 -18.53 11.40
CA THR A 268 44.33 -18.51 9.98
C THR A 268 44.31 -19.95 9.43
N MET A 269 43.74 -20.15 8.22
CA MET A 269 44.01 -21.23 7.23
C MET A 269 43.00 -21.03 6.06
N LYS A 270 43.24 -21.24 4.75
CA LYS A 270 44.39 -21.57 3.89
C LYS A 270 43.90 -21.37 2.44
N ARG A 271 44.47 -20.44 1.64
CA ARG A 271 44.13 -20.25 0.21
C ARG A 271 44.74 -21.38 -0.63
N ARG A 272 43.95 -22.03 -1.50
CA ARG A 272 44.45 -22.94 -2.56
C ARG A 272 44.76 -22.14 -3.83
N ASN A 273 45.97 -22.31 -4.36
CA ASN A 273 46.43 -21.72 -5.63
C ASN A 273 45.87 -22.52 -6.82
N LEU A 274 45.09 -21.86 -7.69
CA LEU A 274 44.74 -22.40 -9.00
C LEU A 274 45.85 -22.10 -10.01
N SER A 275 46.25 -23.10 -10.80
CA SER A 275 47.31 -23.00 -11.81
C SER A 275 46.94 -22.04 -12.95
N LYS A 276 47.92 -21.28 -13.46
CA LYS A 276 47.79 -20.35 -14.61
C LYS A 276 47.23 -21.02 -15.88
N THR A 277 47.36 -22.35 -15.99
CA THR A 277 46.81 -23.14 -17.09
C THR A 277 45.28 -23.22 -17.05
N THR A 278 44.68 -23.29 -15.85
CA THR A 278 43.22 -23.36 -15.67
C THR A 278 42.53 -22.04 -16.04
N ILE A 279 43.18 -20.91 -15.74
CA ILE A 279 42.68 -19.58 -16.10
C ILE A 279 42.72 -19.37 -17.62
N SER A 280 43.77 -19.85 -18.30
CA SER A 280 43.86 -19.73 -19.77
C SER A 280 42.79 -20.57 -20.49
N VAL A 281 42.46 -21.76 -20.00
CA VAL A 281 41.39 -22.60 -20.57
C VAL A 281 40.02 -21.92 -20.39
N PHE A 282 39.76 -21.30 -19.23
CA PHE A 282 38.52 -20.56 -18.99
C PHE A 282 38.36 -19.33 -19.88
N VAL A 283 39.45 -18.58 -20.13
CA VAL A 283 39.41 -17.40 -21.01
C VAL A 283 39.17 -17.81 -22.47
N VAL A 284 39.79 -18.89 -22.95
CA VAL A 284 39.56 -19.38 -24.31
C VAL A 284 38.13 -19.90 -24.50
N LEU A 285 37.60 -20.67 -23.54
CA LEU A 285 36.21 -21.13 -23.59
C LEU A 285 35.20 -19.98 -23.53
N PHE A 286 35.49 -18.93 -22.77
CA PHE A 286 34.65 -17.73 -22.69
C PHE A 286 34.64 -16.93 -24.00
N VAL A 287 35.79 -16.82 -24.68
CA VAL A 287 35.87 -16.14 -25.99
C VAL A 287 35.16 -16.95 -27.08
N VAL A 288 35.28 -18.27 -27.10
CA VAL A 288 34.54 -19.14 -28.05
C VAL A 288 33.02 -19.05 -27.81
N PHE A 289 32.59 -18.99 -26.55
CA PHE A 289 31.18 -18.79 -26.20
C PHE A 289 30.65 -17.44 -26.70
N LEU A 290 31.43 -16.36 -26.56
CA LEU A 290 31.05 -15.03 -27.05
C LEU A 290 30.96 -14.97 -28.59
N ILE A 291 31.86 -15.64 -29.31
CA ILE A 291 31.82 -15.69 -30.78
C ILE A 291 30.60 -16.49 -31.28
N HIS A 292 30.18 -17.53 -30.54
CA HIS A 292 29.00 -18.31 -30.88
C HIS A 292 27.68 -17.54 -30.66
N GLN A 293 27.61 -16.68 -29.64
CA GLN A 293 26.44 -15.84 -29.36
C GLN A 293 26.23 -14.73 -30.41
N ILE A 294 27.29 -14.26 -31.07
CA ILE A 294 27.21 -13.21 -32.10
C ILE A 294 26.77 -13.77 -33.46
N SER A 295 26.85 -15.10 -33.67
CA SER A 295 26.51 -15.73 -34.95
C SER A 295 25.05 -16.22 -35.09
N PHE A 296 24.18 -15.99 -34.08
CA PHE A 296 22.79 -16.48 -34.08
C PHE A 296 21.69 -15.40 -34.12
N THR A 297 22.03 -14.13 -34.37
CA THR A 297 21.03 -13.07 -34.60
C THR A 297 21.16 -12.48 -36.01
N THR A 298 20.92 -13.31 -37.03
CA THR A 298 20.58 -12.86 -38.39
C THR A 298 19.71 -13.91 -39.07
N ILE A 299 18.39 -13.75 -39.02
CA ILE A 299 17.46 -14.37 -39.98
C ILE A 299 16.53 -13.26 -40.50
N PRO A 300 16.46 -13.04 -41.82
CA PRO A 300 15.64 -11.98 -42.42
C PRO A 300 14.18 -12.38 -42.60
N SER A 301 13.31 -11.36 -42.53
CA SER A 301 11.87 -11.41 -42.73
C SER A 301 11.48 -11.79 -44.16
N LYS A 302 10.45 -12.63 -44.30
CA LYS A 302 9.68 -12.78 -45.55
C LYS A 302 8.27 -12.24 -45.33
N SER A 303 7.96 -11.21 -46.10
CA SER A 303 6.67 -10.56 -46.22
C SER A 303 5.64 -11.49 -46.88
N THR A 304 4.41 -11.44 -46.40
CA THR A 304 3.23 -11.81 -47.17
C THR A 304 2.18 -10.72 -47.01
N SER A 305 1.97 -10.00 -48.11
CA SER A 305 0.92 -9.02 -48.32
C SER A 305 -0.43 -9.71 -48.42
N SER A 306 -1.42 -9.27 -47.65
CA SER A 306 -2.83 -9.48 -47.99
C SER A 306 -3.53 -8.13 -48.02
N SER A 307 -3.93 -7.76 -49.24
CA SER A 307 -4.76 -6.63 -49.60
C SER A 307 -6.21 -6.86 -49.16
N SER A 308 -6.87 -5.83 -48.66
CA SER A 308 -8.33 -5.74 -48.60
C SER A 308 -8.78 -4.29 -48.76
N PRO A 309 -9.99 -4.06 -49.31
CA PRO A 309 -10.20 -3.03 -50.31
C PRO A 309 -10.79 -1.72 -49.79
N SER A 310 -10.58 -0.69 -50.61
CA SER A 310 -11.25 0.60 -50.64
C SER A 310 -12.78 0.49 -50.58
N PHE A 311 -13.42 1.33 -49.76
CA PHE A 311 -14.81 1.71 -49.94
C PHE A 311 -14.93 3.23 -50.08
N ASP A 312 -15.59 3.59 -51.18
CA ASP A 312 -15.80 4.93 -51.69
C ASP A 312 -16.83 5.74 -50.91
N SER A 313 -16.68 7.05 -51.09
CA SER A 313 -17.54 8.13 -50.64
C SER A 313 -19.01 7.97 -51.02
N ALA A 314 -19.92 8.24 -50.08
CA ALA A 314 -21.29 8.65 -50.36
C ALA A 314 -21.46 10.13 -49.99
N ARG A 315 -21.52 10.94 -51.05
CA ARG A 315 -21.84 12.37 -51.11
C ARG A 315 -23.36 12.55 -50.91
N ILE A 316 -23.79 13.38 -49.96
CA ILE A 316 -25.13 13.98 -49.94
C ILE A 316 -25.00 15.49 -50.14
N ARG A 317 -25.82 16.01 -51.05
CA ARG A 317 -25.90 17.38 -51.57
C ARG A 317 -27.21 18.01 -51.10
N SER A 318 -27.15 19.26 -50.64
CA SER A 318 -28.15 20.37 -50.78
C SER A 318 -27.67 21.52 -49.89
N GLU A 319 -27.85 22.81 -50.16
CA GLU A 319 -28.41 23.58 -51.27
C GLU A 319 -28.06 25.05 -50.99
N SER A 320 -28.03 25.87 -52.03
CA SER A 320 -27.64 27.28 -52.05
C SER A 320 -28.79 28.25 -51.75
N GLY A 321 -28.44 29.38 -51.13
CA GLY A 321 -29.23 30.63 -51.07
C GLY A 321 -28.91 31.38 -49.77
N GLU A 322 -28.80 32.70 -49.66
CA GLU A 322 -28.65 33.81 -50.60
C GLU A 322 -28.13 35.01 -49.77
N THR A 323 -27.47 35.96 -50.43
CA THR A 323 -26.71 37.08 -49.86
C THR A 323 -27.53 38.16 -49.17
N THR A 324 -26.99 38.78 -48.11
CA THR A 324 -27.17 40.22 -47.86
C THR A 324 -25.92 40.85 -47.23
N GLN A 325 -25.50 41.95 -47.84
CA GLN A 325 -24.34 42.78 -47.51
C GLN A 325 -24.60 43.66 -46.27
N LEU A 326 -23.57 43.98 -45.49
CA LEU A 326 -23.41 45.35 -44.98
C LEU A 326 -21.94 45.72 -44.67
N ALA A 327 -21.49 46.77 -45.37
CA ALA A 327 -20.54 47.81 -45.00
C ALA A 327 -19.12 47.46 -44.50
N THR A 328 -18.17 47.69 -45.40
CA THR A 328 -16.75 47.92 -45.14
C THR A 328 -16.50 49.15 -44.27
N SER A 329 -15.77 48.99 -43.15
CA SER A 329 -15.02 50.09 -42.53
C SER A 329 -13.54 49.73 -42.44
N ARG A 330 -12.74 50.59 -43.07
CA ARG A 330 -11.29 50.52 -43.29
C ARG A 330 -10.55 50.76 -41.96
N TRP A 331 -9.96 49.72 -41.35
CA TRP A 331 -8.98 49.89 -40.27
C TRP A 331 -7.57 49.75 -40.84
N ARG A 332 -6.77 50.80 -40.68
CA ARG A 332 -5.36 50.85 -41.06
C ARG A 332 -4.59 49.81 -40.24
N VAL A 333 -3.78 49.00 -40.91
CA VAL A 333 -2.84 48.06 -40.30
C VAL A 333 -1.79 48.85 -39.51
N PRO A 334 -1.66 48.68 -38.19
CA PRO A 334 -0.46 49.10 -37.47
C PRO A 334 0.66 48.13 -37.83
N ILE A 335 1.82 48.68 -38.17
CA ILE A 335 3.07 47.95 -38.40
C ILE A 335 3.29 47.00 -37.22
N LEU A 336 3.36 45.70 -37.50
CA LEU A 336 3.68 44.67 -36.50
C LEU A 336 5.03 45.01 -35.88
N HIS A 337 5.02 45.33 -34.59
CA HIS A 337 6.20 45.11 -33.76
C HIS A 337 6.57 43.62 -33.84
N PRO A 338 7.86 43.26 -33.83
CA PRO A 338 8.25 41.86 -33.69
C PRO A 338 7.55 41.28 -32.45
N PRO A 339 7.08 40.03 -32.50
CA PRO A 339 6.41 39.42 -31.36
C PRO A 339 7.32 39.53 -30.13
N PRO A 340 6.77 39.79 -28.94
CA PRO A 340 7.56 39.76 -27.72
C PRO A 340 8.31 38.43 -27.68
N ALA A 341 9.58 38.47 -27.26
CA ALA A 341 10.43 37.29 -27.13
C ALA A 341 9.62 36.16 -26.49
N GLN A 342 9.53 35.01 -27.17
CA GLN A 342 8.81 33.87 -26.60
C GLN A 342 9.35 33.59 -25.20
N PRO A 343 8.48 33.32 -24.22
CA PRO A 343 8.94 32.98 -22.87
C PRO A 343 9.97 31.86 -23.00
N SER A 344 11.15 32.05 -22.42
CA SER A 344 12.24 31.09 -22.55
C SER A 344 11.75 29.73 -22.05
N GLN A 345 11.69 28.76 -22.95
CA GLN A 345 11.39 27.37 -22.62
C GLN A 345 12.46 26.91 -21.63
N THR A 346 12.07 26.78 -20.38
CA THR A 346 13.01 26.52 -19.28
C THR A 346 12.44 25.49 -18.33
N ILE A 347 13.34 24.66 -17.80
CA ILE A 347 13.07 23.80 -16.66
C ILE A 347 13.51 24.59 -15.43
N SER A 348 12.60 24.80 -14.48
CA SER A 348 12.87 25.52 -13.23
C SER A 348 12.45 24.65 -12.05
N CYS A 349 13.34 24.45 -11.08
CA CYS A 349 13.06 23.68 -9.87
C CYS A 349 13.19 24.57 -8.65
N ASN A 350 12.10 24.66 -7.87
CA ASN A 350 12.13 25.21 -6.53
C ASN A 350 12.43 24.09 -5.52
N ARG A 351 13.59 24.20 -4.88
CA ARG A 351 14.06 23.29 -3.83
C ARG A 351 14.32 24.00 -2.51
N SER A 352 13.80 25.21 -2.32
CA SER A 352 14.02 26.00 -1.11
C SER A 352 13.31 25.43 0.12
N SER A 353 12.25 24.66 -0.08
CA SER A 353 11.56 23.97 0.99
C SER A 353 12.37 22.77 1.50
N ASP A 354 12.39 22.61 2.82
CA ASP A 354 12.92 21.42 3.48
C ASP A 354 11.99 20.21 3.31
N THR A 355 10.73 20.44 2.92
CA THR A 355 9.68 19.43 2.93
C THR A 355 9.35 18.83 1.56
N TYR A 356 9.52 19.59 0.50
CA TYR A 356 9.17 19.17 -0.86
C TYR A 356 10.07 19.83 -1.91
N ASP A 357 10.06 19.26 -3.11
CA ASP A 357 10.61 19.89 -4.32
C ASP A 357 9.49 20.00 -5.36
N VAL A 358 9.47 21.11 -6.10
CA VAL A 358 8.58 21.30 -7.24
C VAL A 358 9.37 21.80 -8.44
N CYS A 359 9.18 21.19 -9.59
CA CYS A 359 9.77 21.63 -10.86
C CYS A 359 8.69 21.97 -11.88
N THR A 360 8.95 22.93 -12.75
CA THR A 360 8.07 23.30 -13.87
C THR A 360 8.84 23.25 -15.19
N LEU A 361 8.24 22.61 -16.19
CA LEU A 361 8.66 22.60 -17.59
C LEU A 361 7.80 23.62 -18.32
N ASN A 362 8.35 24.83 -18.51
CA ASN A 362 7.63 25.98 -19.08
C ASN A 362 7.60 25.92 -20.62
N GLY A 363 6.92 24.92 -21.17
CA GLY A 363 6.75 24.76 -22.61
C GLY A 363 6.34 23.34 -23.01
N PRO A 364 6.19 23.08 -24.32
CA PRO A 364 5.74 21.79 -24.82
C PRO A 364 6.56 20.66 -24.20
N THR A 365 5.87 19.72 -23.58
CA THR A 365 6.46 18.66 -22.78
C THR A 365 6.07 17.31 -23.33
N ILE A 366 7.05 16.43 -23.53
CA ILE A 366 6.86 15.05 -23.97
C ILE A 366 7.23 14.14 -22.81
N LEU A 367 6.27 13.42 -22.27
CA LEU A 367 6.46 12.45 -21.21
C LEU A 367 6.58 11.05 -21.83
N ASP A 368 7.75 10.44 -21.67
CA ASP A 368 8.02 9.05 -22.02
C ASP A 368 8.01 8.19 -20.75
N PRO A 369 6.96 7.39 -20.52
CA PRO A 369 6.85 6.52 -19.35
C PRO A 369 7.88 5.39 -19.36
N THR A 370 8.34 4.93 -20.54
CA THR A 370 9.20 3.75 -20.67
C THR A 370 10.60 3.97 -20.12
N VAL A 371 11.05 5.23 -20.12
CA VAL A 371 12.34 5.67 -19.58
C VAL A 371 12.18 6.66 -18.42
N SER A 372 10.97 6.84 -17.89
CA SER A 372 10.64 7.78 -16.81
C SER A 372 11.25 9.17 -17.02
N THR A 373 11.06 9.75 -18.22
CA THR A 373 11.64 11.04 -18.58
C THR A 373 10.59 12.00 -19.14
N ALA A 374 10.57 13.22 -18.63
CA ALA A 374 9.83 14.34 -19.19
C ALA A 374 10.79 15.26 -19.95
N TYR A 375 10.57 15.39 -21.25
CA TYR A 375 11.36 16.23 -22.14
C TYR A 375 10.66 17.58 -22.35
N LEU A 376 11.33 18.67 -22.01
CA LEU A 376 10.98 19.99 -22.52
C LEU A 376 11.49 20.11 -23.95
N VAL A 377 10.58 20.35 -24.89
CA VAL A 377 10.91 20.50 -26.30
C VAL A 377 11.43 21.92 -26.54
N ASP A 378 12.70 22.04 -26.90
CA ASP A 378 13.32 23.30 -27.30
C ASP A 378 13.98 23.15 -28.68
N PRO A 379 13.45 23.81 -29.74
CA PRO A 379 14.00 23.75 -31.10
C PRO A 379 15.46 24.19 -31.21
N TYR A 380 15.95 24.98 -30.26
CA TYR A 380 17.31 25.53 -30.24
C TYR A 380 18.23 24.81 -29.25
N ALA A 381 17.76 23.73 -28.61
CA ALA A 381 18.55 22.96 -27.68
C ALA A 381 19.81 22.37 -28.35
N PRO A 382 20.99 22.45 -27.70
CA PRO A 382 22.19 21.81 -28.19
C PRO A 382 22.07 20.28 -28.13
N THR A 383 22.73 19.59 -29.06
CA THR A 383 22.88 18.14 -29.05
C THR A 383 24.19 17.74 -28.37
N PRO A 384 24.23 16.73 -27.48
CA PRO A 384 23.18 15.75 -27.16
C PRO A 384 22.12 16.25 -26.16
N ILE A 385 21.05 15.46 -25.95
CA ILE A 385 20.01 15.71 -24.93
C ILE A 385 20.68 16.00 -23.58
N LEU A 386 20.29 17.13 -22.97
CA LEU A 386 20.79 17.53 -21.67
C LEU A 386 19.77 17.15 -20.60
N ILE A 387 20.13 16.17 -19.76
CA ILE A 387 19.39 15.92 -18.51
C ILE A 387 19.70 17.09 -17.58
N SER A 388 18.70 17.92 -17.32
CA SER A 388 18.87 19.10 -16.48
C SER A 388 18.68 18.76 -15.01
N GLU A 389 17.70 17.92 -14.69
CA GLU A 389 17.25 17.72 -13.31
C GLU A 389 16.72 16.29 -13.09
N LYS A 390 16.71 15.86 -11.83
CA LYS A 390 16.10 14.62 -11.38
C LYS A 390 15.24 14.90 -10.15
N ILE A 391 14.04 14.34 -10.10
CA ILE A 391 13.09 14.62 -9.03
C ILE A 391 12.33 13.36 -8.62
N ARG A 392 12.09 13.22 -7.33
CA ARG A 392 11.16 12.26 -6.74
C ARG A 392 9.95 13.06 -6.24
N PRO A 393 8.81 13.05 -6.94
CA PRO A 393 7.77 14.05 -6.73
C PRO A 393 6.85 13.66 -5.55
N TYR A 394 7.37 13.72 -4.33
CA TYR A 394 6.70 13.35 -3.08
C TYR A 394 7.08 14.30 -1.92
N PRO A 395 6.13 14.77 -1.09
CA PRO A 395 6.37 15.80 -0.07
C PRO A 395 6.89 15.24 1.26
N ARG A 396 8.04 14.55 1.21
CA ARG A 396 8.83 14.08 2.37
C ARG A 396 10.33 14.18 2.11
N LYS A 397 10.76 15.27 1.47
CA LYS A 397 12.15 15.45 0.99
C LYS A 397 13.24 15.12 2.02
N TRP A 398 12.99 15.41 3.29
CA TRP A 398 13.92 15.18 4.40
C TRP A 398 14.05 13.71 4.83
N GLU A 399 13.13 12.83 4.41
CA GLU A 399 13.13 11.41 4.78
C GLU A 399 13.76 10.54 3.69
N ASN A 400 15.08 10.39 3.71
CA ASN A 400 15.83 9.63 2.71
C ASN A 400 15.29 8.21 2.48
N ASP A 401 14.91 7.49 3.53
CA ASP A 401 14.43 6.12 3.44
C ASP A 401 13.09 6.03 2.69
N THR A 402 12.13 6.88 3.07
CA THR A 402 10.84 7.03 2.40
C THR A 402 11.04 7.45 0.95
N MET A 403 11.85 8.48 0.72
CA MET A 403 12.17 8.97 -0.61
C MET A 403 12.83 7.90 -1.46
N SER A 404 13.61 6.98 -0.88
CA SER A 404 14.25 5.85 -1.60
C SER A 404 13.24 4.91 -2.28
N LEU A 405 11.99 4.89 -1.82
CA LEU A 405 10.88 4.08 -2.35
C LEU A 405 10.08 4.79 -3.45
N ILE A 406 10.30 6.09 -3.65
CA ILE A 406 9.62 6.90 -4.66
C ILE A 406 10.36 6.77 -6.00
N SER A 407 9.61 6.54 -7.08
CA SER A 407 10.18 6.52 -8.44
C SER A 407 10.78 7.88 -8.79
N GLU A 408 11.99 7.87 -9.36
CA GLU A 408 12.68 9.08 -9.82
C GLU A 408 12.29 9.38 -11.28
N LEU A 409 11.93 10.63 -11.55
CA LEU A 409 11.65 11.15 -12.88
C LEU A 409 12.82 12.02 -13.33
N SER A 410 13.31 11.80 -14.55
CA SER A 410 14.31 12.65 -15.17
C SER A 410 13.63 13.80 -15.94
N LEU A 411 14.14 15.02 -15.80
CA LEU A 411 13.69 16.18 -16.56
C LEU A 411 14.83 16.58 -17.51
N ALA A 412 14.54 16.67 -18.80
CA ALA A 412 15.56 16.92 -19.81
C ALA A 412 15.07 17.94 -20.84
N THR A 413 16.00 18.69 -21.42
CA THR A 413 15.71 19.54 -22.59
C THR A 413 16.16 18.81 -23.85
N ALA A 414 15.29 18.72 -24.85
CA ALA A 414 15.57 18.00 -26.09
C ALA A 414 15.15 18.78 -27.34
N PRO A 415 15.93 18.68 -28.45
CA PRO A 415 15.54 19.23 -29.74
C PRO A 415 14.32 18.51 -30.32
N THR A 416 13.53 19.23 -31.12
CA THR A 416 12.30 18.72 -31.78
C THR A 416 12.49 17.44 -32.60
N TYR A 417 13.69 17.20 -33.15
CA TYR A 417 13.99 16.03 -33.99
C TYR A 417 14.55 14.83 -33.20
N TYR A 418 14.84 15.00 -31.91
CA TYR A 418 15.25 13.92 -31.00
C TYR A 418 14.13 13.48 -30.06
N THR A 419 13.03 14.23 -30.00
CA THR A 419 11.92 13.87 -29.15
C THR A 419 11.02 12.82 -29.82
N PRO A 420 10.54 11.83 -29.07
CA PRO A 420 9.62 10.84 -29.62
C PRO A 420 8.33 11.48 -30.15
N THR A 421 7.68 10.79 -31.09
CA THR A 421 6.35 11.17 -31.59
C THR A 421 5.29 10.95 -30.51
N CYS A 422 4.33 11.87 -30.42
CA CYS A 422 3.21 11.80 -29.49
C CYS A 422 2.25 10.67 -29.86
N ASP A 423 1.95 9.76 -28.93
CA ASP A 423 0.86 8.78 -29.05
C ASP A 423 -0.45 9.37 -28.53
N VAL A 424 -0.38 10.21 -27.49
CA VAL A 424 -1.52 10.88 -26.87
C VAL A 424 -1.23 12.38 -26.74
N GLN A 425 -2.07 13.20 -27.37
CA GLN A 425 -1.98 14.65 -27.28
C GLN A 425 -2.94 15.21 -26.23
N HIS A 426 -2.41 15.95 -25.26
CA HIS A 426 -3.17 16.69 -24.26
C HIS A 426 -3.13 18.18 -24.57
N TYR A 427 -4.21 18.89 -24.24
CA TYR A 427 -4.33 20.34 -24.40
C TYR A 427 -4.27 21.10 -23.07
N ALA A 428 -4.28 20.38 -21.94
CA ALA A 428 -4.06 20.92 -20.61
C ALA A 428 -2.70 20.47 -20.07
N SER A 429 -2.13 21.27 -19.18
CA SER A 429 -0.84 20.99 -18.54
C SER A 429 -0.90 19.75 -17.65
N ALA A 430 0.23 19.04 -17.53
CA ALA A 430 0.35 17.93 -16.60
C ALA A 430 0.68 18.41 -15.18
N LEU A 431 0.08 17.77 -14.18
CA LEU A 431 0.58 17.77 -12.79
C LEU A 431 1.05 16.35 -12.45
N ILE A 432 2.36 16.18 -12.31
CA ILE A 432 3.03 14.91 -12.12
C ILE A 432 3.44 14.73 -10.66
N PHE A 433 2.93 13.70 -9.98
CA PHE A 433 3.25 13.43 -8.58
C PHE A 433 3.24 11.93 -8.25
N SER A 434 3.76 11.55 -7.08
CA SER A 434 3.78 10.15 -6.61
C SER A 434 2.69 9.88 -5.57
N ALA A 435 2.02 8.74 -5.70
CA ALA A 435 1.14 8.13 -4.68
C ALA A 435 1.81 6.93 -3.98
N GLY A 436 3.15 6.93 -3.90
CA GLY A 436 3.97 5.92 -3.22
C GLY A 436 4.28 6.27 -1.75
N GLY A 437 5.46 5.87 -1.28
CA GLY A 437 5.94 6.24 0.06
C GLY A 437 5.07 5.65 1.17
N TYR A 438 4.51 6.52 2.02
CA TYR A 438 3.60 6.10 3.10
C TYR A 438 2.13 5.99 2.67
N ASN A 439 1.79 6.34 1.42
CA ASN A 439 0.43 6.17 0.91
C ASN A 439 0.03 4.69 0.96
N GLY A 440 -1.15 4.41 1.53
CA GLY A 440 -1.47 3.10 2.13
C GLY A 440 -2.20 3.21 3.46
N ASN A 441 -1.85 4.24 4.25
CA ASN A 441 -2.53 4.58 5.49
C ASN A 441 -3.30 5.90 5.30
N LEU A 442 -4.54 5.96 5.79
CA LEU A 442 -5.44 7.11 5.54
C LEU A 442 -4.82 8.46 5.93
N PHE A 443 -4.09 8.50 7.06
CA PHE A 443 -3.38 9.72 7.47
C PHE A 443 -2.37 10.19 6.43
N HIS A 444 -1.54 9.28 5.92
CA HIS A 444 -0.52 9.63 4.92
C HIS A 444 -1.13 9.89 3.55
N ASP A 445 -2.18 9.16 3.17
CA ASP A 445 -2.94 9.44 1.95
C ASP A 445 -3.44 10.90 1.94
N PHE A 446 -3.89 11.42 3.10
CA PHE A 446 -4.28 12.82 3.25
C PHE A 446 -3.08 13.76 3.36
N ASN A 447 -2.17 13.51 4.31
CA ASN A 447 -1.08 14.41 4.68
C ASN A 447 -0.01 14.56 3.58
N ASP A 448 0.35 13.45 2.92
CA ASP A 448 1.45 13.40 1.95
C ASP A 448 0.93 13.37 0.50
N GLY A 449 -0.38 13.16 0.30
CA GLY A 449 -1.01 13.07 -1.02
C GLY A 449 -2.07 14.15 -1.26
N LEU A 450 -3.26 13.97 -0.69
CA LEU A 450 -4.46 14.73 -1.06
C LEU A 450 -4.43 16.20 -0.62
N LEU A 451 -3.93 16.51 0.58
CA LEU A 451 -3.74 17.90 1.02
C LEU A 451 -2.68 18.62 0.17
N PRO A 452 -1.48 18.03 -0.04
CA PRO A 452 -0.52 18.61 -0.97
C PRO A 452 -1.04 18.78 -2.40
N LEU A 453 -1.87 17.85 -2.88
CA LEU A 453 -2.55 17.98 -4.18
C LEU A 453 -3.52 19.17 -4.19
N PHE A 454 -4.32 19.34 -3.13
CA PHE A 454 -5.18 20.51 -2.98
C PHE A 454 -4.38 21.81 -2.96
N ILE A 455 -3.33 21.90 -2.15
CA ILE A 455 -2.48 23.09 -2.06
C ILE A 455 -1.88 23.40 -3.43
N THR A 456 -1.33 22.40 -4.12
CA THR A 456 -0.66 22.58 -5.42
C THR A 456 -1.62 23.03 -6.51
N THR A 457 -2.77 22.36 -6.63
CA THR A 457 -3.80 22.70 -7.62
C THR A 457 -4.34 24.10 -7.39
N ARG A 458 -4.64 24.47 -6.14
CA ARG A 458 -5.14 25.80 -5.80
C ARG A 458 -4.08 26.90 -5.88
N SER A 459 -2.79 26.57 -5.78
CA SER A 459 -1.71 27.55 -5.87
C SER A 459 -1.22 27.80 -7.29
N ILE A 460 -1.14 26.76 -8.12
CA ILE A 460 -0.54 26.83 -9.46
C ILE A 460 -1.59 26.83 -10.57
N PHE A 461 -2.72 26.16 -10.35
CA PHE A 461 -3.74 25.89 -11.37
C PHE A 461 -5.04 26.63 -11.05
N THR A 462 -4.97 27.96 -10.91
CA THR A 462 -6.08 28.80 -10.43
C THR A 462 -7.24 28.97 -11.41
N ASP A 463 -6.95 28.83 -12.71
CA ASP A 463 -7.88 29.17 -13.80
C ASP A 463 -8.19 27.97 -14.72
N TRP A 464 -7.48 26.85 -14.58
CA TRP A 464 -7.67 25.65 -15.38
C TRP A 464 -7.28 24.39 -14.61
N ASP A 465 -7.93 23.27 -14.90
CA ASP A 465 -7.62 21.99 -14.28
C ASP A 465 -6.41 21.34 -14.97
N PRO A 466 -5.45 20.74 -14.23
CA PRO A 466 -4.37 19.96 -14.82
C PRO A 466 -4.82 18.55 -15.22
N VAL A 467 -4.09 17.90 -16.13
CA VAL A 467 -4.13 16.43 -16.26
C VAL A 467 -3.29 15.84 -15.13
N LEU A 468 -3.90 15.03 -14.27
CA LEU A 468 -3.17 14.37 -13.19
C LEU A 468 -2.40 13.17 -13.76
N VAL A 469 -1.09 13.14 -13.53
CA VAL A 469 -0.20 12.04 -13.91
C VAL A 469 0.45 11.49 -12.65
N ILE A 470 0.17 10.24 -12.31
CA ILE A 470 0.49 9.69 -10.99
C ILE A 470 1.50 8.55 -11.12
N LEU A 471 2.66 8.69 -10.46
CA LEU A 471 3.67 7.64 -10.28
C LEU A 471 3.38 6.83 -9.02
N ASN A 472 3.86 5.58 -8.97
CA ASN A 472 3.64 4.69 -7.84
C ASN A 472 2.13 4.54 -7.49
N CYS A 473 1.27 4.66 -8.49
CA CYS A 473 -0.18 4.71 -8.39
C CYS A 473 -0.77 3.30 -8.39
N ARG A 474 -1.08 2.81 -7.18
CA ARG A 474 -1.76 1.51 -7.02
C ARG A 474 -3.23 1.63 -7.40
N ASP A 475 -3.78 0.62 -8.09
CA ASP A 475 -5.18 0.63 -8.55
C ASP A 475 -6.18 0.85 -7.41
N TRP A 476 -5.95 0.20 -6.27
CA TRP A 476 -6.84 0.35 -5.10
C TRP A 476 -6.82 1.78 -4.56
N TRP A 477 -5.68 2.49 -4.66
CA TRP A 477 -5.57 3.87 -4.19
C TRP A 477 -6.35 4.80 -5.12
N LEU A 478 -6.16 4.62 -6.43
CA LEU A 478 -6.90 5.37 -7.44
C LEU A 478 -8.42 5.15 -7.30
N ALA A 479 -8.84 3.88 -7.13
CA ALA A 479 -10.25 3.54 -6.93
C ALA A 479 -10.83 4.12 -5.63
N LYS A 480 -10.07 4.06 -4.53
CA LYS A 480 -10.48 4.58 -3.22
C LYS A 480 -10.74 6.09 -3.24
N TYR A 481 -9.96 6.84 -4.02
CA TYR A 481 -9.99 8.30 -4.06
C TYR A 481 -10.59 8.89 -5.35
N ALA A 482 -11.15 8.06 -6.23
CA ALA A 482 -11.63 8.48 -7.56
C ALA A 482 -12.52 9.73 -7.50
N GLU A 483 -13.53 9.73 -6.63
CA GLU A 483 -14.48 10.85 -6.51
C GLU A 483 -13.83 12.17 -6.10
N LEU A 484 -12.85 12.09 -5.19
CA LEU A 484 -12.10 13.26 -4.74
C LEU A 484 -11.10 13.71 -5.82
N LEU A 485 -10.44 12.77 -6.51
CA LEU A 485 -9.51 13.08 -7.58
C LEU A 485 -10.20 13.79 -8.75
N HIS A 486 -11.45 13.43 -9.05
CA HIS A 486 -12.27 14.12 -10.03
C HIS A 486 -12.63 15.57 -9.65
N GLN A 487 -12.50 15.97 -8.38
CA GLN A 487 -12.66 17.37 -8.00
C GLN A 487 -11.44 18.24 -8.36
N PHE A 488 -10.29 17.61 -8.62
CA PHE A 488 -9.07 18.32 -9.05
C PHE A 488 -8.89 18.35 -10.57
N THR A 489 -9.59 17.48 -11.29
CA THR A 489 -9.45 17.39 -12.74
C THR A 489 -10.71 16.87 -13.44
N ARG A 490 -11.04 17.49 -14.57
CA ARG A 490 -12.02 16.99 -15.54
C ARG A 490 -11.44 16.02 -16.57
N TYR A 491 -10.12 15.85 -16.58
CA TYR A 491 -9.43 15.01 -17.56
C TYR A 491 -9.24 13.58 -17.02
N PRO A 492 -9.12 12.57 -17.91
CA PRO A 492 -8.72 11.23 -17.50
C PRO A 492 -7.38 11.25 -16.76
N ILE A 493 -7.33 10.58 -15.61
CA ILE A 493 -6.12 10.46 -14.79
C ILE A 493 -5.18 9.45 -15.45
N VAL A 494 -3.90 9.81 -15.58
CA VAL A 494 -2.85 8.94 -16.14
C VAL A 494 -2.12 8.23 -15.01
N ASN A 495 -2.27 6.90 -14.93
CA ASN A 495 -1.43 6.06 -14.08
C ASN A 495 -0.12 5.75 -14.83
N LEU A 496 0.96 6.43 -14.47
CA LEU A 496 2.22 6.35 -15.21
C LEU A 496 2.89 4.97 -15.10
N ASP A 497 2.65 4.22 -14.02
CA ASP A 497 3.24 2.89 -13.82
C ASP A 497 2.70 1.85 -14.82
N LYS A 498 1.57 2.15 -15.47
CA LYS A 498 0.88 1.26 -16.41
C LYS A 498 0.86 1.80 -17.83
N GLU A 499 1.49 2.95 -18.06
CA GLU A 499 1.48 3.59 -19.37
C GLU A 499 2.71 3.15 -20.19
N THR A 500 2.50 2.97 -21.48
CA THR A 500 3.57 2.70 -22.46
C THR A 500 3.55 3.71 -23.61
N LYS A 501 2.43 4.43 -23.77
CA LYS A 501 2.27 5.49 -24.76
C LYS A 501 3.00 6.74 -24.32
N ILE A 502 3.42 7.52 -25.30
CA ILE A 502 4.09 8.80 -25.11
C ILE A 502 3.04 9.92 -25.07
N HIS A 503 3.06 10.69 -23.99
CA HIS A 503 2.08 11.73 -23.72
C HIS A 503 2.68 13.11 -23.95
N CYS A 504 1.97 13.96 -24.71
CA CYS A 504 2.42 15.30 -25.02
C CYS A 504 1.50 16.34 -24.38
N PHE A 505 2.09 17.30 -23.67
CA PHE A 505 1.41 18.34 -22.91
C PHE A 505 1.92 19.73 -23.35
N PRO A 506 1.12 20.79 -23.19
CA PRO A 506 1.59 22.16 -23.41
C PRO A 506 2.62 22.63 -22.38
N SER A 507 2.60 22.05 -21.16
CA SER A 507 3.57 22.25 -20.09
C SER A 507 3.38 21.18 -18.99
N ALA A 508 4.32 21.09 -18.05
CA ALA A 508 4.20 20.18 -16.91
C ALA A 508 4.71 20.82 -15.61
N THR A 509 4.06 20.50 -14.50
CA THR A 509 4.54 20.71 -13.13
C THR A 509 4.77 19.36 -12.47
N VAL A 510 5.88 19.20 -11.76
CA VAL A 510 6.33 17.93 -11.17
C VAL A 510 6.62 18.13 -9.69
N GLY A 511 5.91 17.41 -8.82
CA GLY A 511 5.97 17.55 -7.37
C GLY A 511 4.71 18.17 -6.77
N LEU A 512 4.60 18.11 -5.44
CA LEU A 512 3.50 18.68 -4.66
C LEU A 512 4.03 19.62 -3.58
N ILE A 513 3.32 20.73 -3.36
CA ILE A 513 3.56 21.69 -2.30
C ILE A 513 2.91 21.18 -1.01
N SER A 514 3.65 21.22 0.11
CA SER A 514 3.13 20.88 1.44
C SER A 514 3.37 22.00 2.44
N HIS A 515 2.35 22.35 3.23
CA HIS A 515 2.46 23.33 4.32
C HIS A 515 2.79 22.69 5.68
N GLY A 516 3.09 21.39 5.71
CA GLY A 516 3.40 20.63 6.93
C GLY A 516 2.30 19.62 7.29
N TYR A 517 2.24 19.25 8.57
CA TYR A 517 1.31 18.23 9.05
C TYR A 517 -0.14 18.72 9.04
N MET A 518 -0.98 18.03 8.26
CA MET A 518 -2.45 18.17 8.22
C MET A 518 -2.94 19.63 8.25
N THR A 519 -2.29 20.52 7.51
CA THR A 519 -2.56 21.96 7.55
C THR A 519 -2.53 22.58 6.17
N VAL A 520 -3.27 23.68 6.01
CA VAL A 520 -3.23 24.56 4.84
C VAL A 520 -3.04 25.97 5.38
N ASP A 521 -1.83 26.51 5.26
CA ASP A 521 -1.52 27.89 5.67
C ASP A 521 -2.15 28.92 4.71
N PRO A 522 -3.17 29.70 5.14
CA PRO A 522 -3.84 30.68 4.29
C PRO A 522 -2.95 31.86 3.90
N VAL A 523 -1.83 32.11 4.60
CA VAL A 523 -0.88 33.16 4.24
C VAL A 523 -0.10 32.79 2.97
N GLN A 524 0.12 31.49 2.76
CA GLN A 524 0.83 30.96 1.60
C GLN A 524 -0.11 30.69 0.40
N MET A 525 -1.43 30.70 0.62
CA MET A 525 -2.42 30.42 -0.43
C MET A 525 -2.83 31.69 -1.20
N PRO A 526 -2.88 31.68 -2.55
CA PRO A 526 -3.26 32.86 -3.34
C PRO A 526 -4.64 33.43 -3.05
N ARG A 527 -5.59 32.57 -2.65
CA ARG A 527 -6.98 32.93 -2.30
C ARG A 527 -7.28 32.79 -0.81
N SER A 528 -6.23 32.68 0.02
CA SER A 528 -6.33 32.47 1.47
C SER A 528 -7.20 31.26 1.87
N GLU A 529 -7.20 30.23 1.03
CA GLU A 529 -7.80 28.94 1.35
C GLU A 529 -7.12 28.32 2.57
N ASN A 530 -7.89 27.55 3.32
CA ASN A 530 -7.44 26.94 4.57
C ASN A 530 -7.96 25.50 4.67
N LEU A 531 -7.78 24.88 5.83
CA LEU A 531 -8.18 23.50 6.04
C LEU A 531 -9.71 23.29 5.93
N LEU A 532 -10.52 24.31 6.25
CA LEU A 532 -11.97 24.28 6.01
C LEU A 532 -12.31 24.28 4.52
N SER A 533 -11.53 24.96 3.68
CA SER A 533 -11.68 24.92 2.22
C SER A 533 -11.44 23.51 1.68
N PHE A 534 -10.43 22.80 2.19
CA PHE A 534 -10.20 21.40 1.85
C PHE A 534 -11.36 20.51 2.33
N ARG A 535 -11.87 20.72 3.54
CA ARG A 535 -13.05 20.00 4.02
C ARG A 535 -14.29 20.24 3.15
N ALA A 536 -14.50 21.45 2.65
CA ALA A 536 -15.60 21.75 1.73
C ALA A 536 -15.46 20.99 0.40
N LEU A 537 -14.23 20.80 -0.09
CA LEU A 537 -13.95 19.94 -1.24
C LEU A 537 -14.35 18.47 -0.97
N LEU A 538 -14.06 17.95 0.23
CA LEU A 538 -14.48 16.60 0.63
C LEU A 538 -16.01 16.47 0.58
N GLY A 539 -16.74 17.49 1.02
CA GLY A 539 -18.20 17.52 0.89
C GLY A 539 -18.67 17.50 -0.56
N THR A 540 -18.05 18.31 -1.42
CA THR A 540 -18.36 18.31 -2.86
C THR A 540 -18.14 16.93 -3.49
N ALA A 541 -17.08 16.22 -3.09
CA ALA A 541 -16.75 14.89 -3.60
C ALA A 541 -17.72 13.79 -3.12
N TYR A 542 -18.18 13.86 -1.87
CA TYR A 542 -18.79 12.71 -1.20
C TYR A 542 -20.26 12.88 -0.81
N GLU A 543 -20.80 14.10 -0.77
CA GLU A 543 -22.18 14.36 -0.36
C GLU A 543 -23.22 13.83 -1.37
N GLN A 544 -22.82 13.63 -2.63
CA GLN A 544 -23.69 13.18 -3.72
C GLN A 544 -23.88 11.65 -3.78
N GLN A 545 -23.17 10.86 -2.98
CA GLN A 545 -23.34 9.40 -2.99
C GLN A 545 -24.56 8.99 -2.17
N GLU A 546 -25.56 8.40 -2.84
CA GLU A 546 -26.77 7.89 -2.20
C GLU A 546 -26.42 6.90 -1.07
N LEU A 547 -27.00 7.12 0.11
CA LEU A 547 -26.86 6.32 1.32
C LEU A 547 -27.51 4.93 1.15
N HIS A 548 -26.92 4.05 0.35
CA HIS A 548 -27.35 2.65 0.23
C HIS A 548 -26.71 1.80 1.33
N GLY A 549 -27.34 1.80 2.50
CA GLY A 549 -26.93 1.02 3.66
C GLY A 549 -25.69 1.59 4.37
N ASN A 550 -25.70 1.56 5.69
CA ASN A 550 -24.53 1.86 6.52
C ASN A 550 -24.03 0.51 7.06
N ASP A 551 -22.99 -0.04 6.43
CA ASP A 551 -22.24 -1.19 6.94
C ASP A 551 -21.04 -0.72 7.80
N CYS A 552 -20.62 0.54 7.67
CA CYS A 552 -19.53 1.18 8.42
C CYS A 552 -19.74 1.23 9.95
N GLY A 553 -20.99 1.27 10.42
CA GLY A 553 -21.35 1.61 11.79
C GLY A 553 -22.36 0.64 12.38
N THR A 554 -22.04 0.10 13.55
CA THR A 554 -23.01 -0.70 14.32
C THR A 554 -23.82 0.23 15.22
N TYR A 555 -25.11 0.37 14.93
CA TYR A 555 -26.04 1.09 15.79
C TYR A 555 -26.36 0.24 17.01
N LEU A 556 -26.00 0.72 18.20
CA LEU A 556 -26.23 -0.01 19.44
C LEU A 556 -27.55 0.36 20.13
N SER A 557 -28.23 1.44 19.67
CA SER A 557 -29.50 1.90 20.23
C SER A 557 -30.69 1.70 19.27
N SER A 558 -31.80 1.18 19.81
CA SER A 558 -33.04 0.85 19.07
C SER A 558 -34.19 1.87 19.22
N SER A 559 -33.99 2.99 19.92
CA SER A 559 -35.10 3.88 20.29
C SER A 559 -35.33 5.01 19.28
N ARG A 560 -36.28 4.79 18.34
CA ARG A 560 -36.74 5.80 17.35
C ARG A 560 -37.72 6.85 17.91
N THR A 561 -37.80 7.05 19.23
CA THR A 561 -38.91 7.86 19.81
C THR A 561 -38.51 8.86 20.91
N SER A 562 -37.32 9.45 20.86
CA SER A 562 -36.93 10.56 21.76
C SER A 562 -36.43 11.78 20.97
N PRO A 563 -36.43 13.00 21.56
CA PRO A 563 -35.83 14.18 20.94
C PRO A 563 -34.40 13.89 20.44
N SER A 564 -33.99 14.60 19.39
CA SER A 564 -32.68 14.47 18.73
C SER A 564 -31.56 14.46 19.79
N ARG A 565 -30.96 13.29 20.05
CA ARG A 565 -29.84 13.15 20.98
C ARG A 565 -28.52 13.45 20.26
N PRO A 566 -27.51 13.99 20.96
CA PRO A 566 -26.15 14.05 20.42
C PRO A 566 -25.67 12.67 19.96
N ARG A 567 -25.11 12.60 18.76
CA ARG A 567 -24.53 11.37 18.22
C ARG A 567 -23.05 11.35 18.50
N LEU A 568 -22.61 10.35 19.25
CA LEU A 568 -21.21 10.05 19.49
C LEU A 568 -20.80 8.88 18.59
N VAL A 569 -19.84 9.11 17.69
CA VAL A 569 -19.16 8.03 16.98
C VAL A 569 -17.91 7.65 17.74
N LEU A 570 -17.78 6.38 18.11
CA LEU A 570 -16.57 5.79 18.67
C LEU A 570 -15.81 5.06 17.56
N VAL A 571 -14.59 5.50 17.27
CA VAL A 571 -13.72 4.88 16.27
C VAL A 571 -13.18 3.57 16.84
N GLU A 572 -13.60 2.47 16.25
CA GLU A 572 -13.16 1.14 16.60
C GLU A 572 -11.83 0.81 15.93
N ARG A 573 -11.02 0.05 16.66
CA ARG A 573 -9.82 -0.57 16.11
C ARG A 573 -9.81 -2.04 16.45
N ILE A 574 -10.00 -2.86 15.42
CA ILE A 574 -9.96 -4.32 15.52
C ILE A 574 -8.55 -4.79 15.09
N GLY A 575 -7.81 -5.47 15.97
CA GLY A 575 -6.55 -6.15 15.63
C GLY A 575 -5.42 -6.05 16.66
N ASP A 576 -4.29 -6.72 16.38
CA ASP A 576 -3.20 -6.98 17.35
C ASP A 576 -2.03 -5.96 17.30
N VAL A 577 -2.24 -4.76 16.76
CA VAL A 577 -1.15 -3.79 16.48
C VAL A 577 -1.19 -2.56 17.42
N GLY A 578 -1.61 -2.79 18.66
CA GLY A 578 -1.71 -1.77 19.71
C GLY A 578 -2.87 -0.78 19.52
N ARG A 579 -3.02 0.15 20.45
CA ARG A 579 -4.01 1.24 20.55
C ARG A 579 -5.46 0.78 20.47
N VAL A 580 -5.72 -0.46 20.86
CA VAL A 580 -7.07 -1.00 21.05
C VAL A 580 -7.63 -0.43 22.36
N MET A 581 -8.91 -0.04 22.33
CA MET A 581 -9.64 0.34 23.55
C MET A 581 -10.18 -0.91 24.22
N LEU A 582 -9.49 -1.39 25.25
CA LEU A 582 -9.76 -2.69 25.89
C LEU A 582 -11.11 -2.76 26.61
N ASN A 583 -11.65 -1.62 27.05
CA ASN A 583 -12.95 -1.49 27.71
C ASN A 583 -13.95 -0.66 26.91
N GLN A 584 -13.91 -0.75 25.57
CA GLN A 584 -14.81 -0.01 24.67
C GLN A 584 -16.29 -0.20 25.02
N ALA A 585 -16.72 -1.42 25.36
CA ALA A 585 -18.10 -1.71 25.75
C ALA A 585 -18.55 -0.95 27.01
N ASP A 586 -17.64 -0.72 27.97
CA ASP A 586 -17.94 0.04 29.19
C ASP A 586 -18.03 1.54 28.87
N VAL A 587 -17.16 2.04 28.00
CA VAL A 587 -17.17 3.43 27.53
C VAL A 587 -18.44 3.74 26.71
N VAL A 588 -18.90 2.79 25.88
CA VAL A 588 -20.18 2.88 25.17
C VAL A 588 -21.33 3.02 26.17
N GLN A 589 -21.44 2.10 27.13
CA GLN A 589 -22.51 2.13 28.14
C GLN A 589 -22.50 3.44 28.93
N LEU A 590 -21.31 3.93 29.31
CA LEU A 590 -21.16 5.21 29.99
C LEU A 590 -21.67 6.38 29.13
N ALA A 591 -21.29 6.44 27.85
CA ALA A 591 -21.77 7.49 26.94
C ALA A 591 -23.29 7.43 26.72
N GLU A 592 -23.87 6.24 26.62
CA GLU A 592 -25.33 6.06 26.53
C GLU A 592 -26.04 6.53 27.81
N MET A 593 -25.49 6.24 28.99
CA MET A 593 -26.02 6.73 30.28
C MET A 593 -25.97 8.26 30.38
N LEU A 594 -24.94 8.90 29.80
CA LEU A 594 -24.83 10.35 29.73
C LEU A 594 -25.82 10.98 28.72
N GLY A 595 -26.45 10.18 27.86
CA GLY A 595 -27.50 10.62 26.95
C GLY A 595 -27.13 10.62 25.47
N PHE A 596 -25.91 10.19 25.09
CA PHE A 596 -25.54 10.07 23.67
C PHE A 596 -26.32 8.96 22.95
N GLU A 597 -26.59 9.15 21.67
CA GLU A 597 -26.77 8.07 20.71
C GLU A 597 -25.38 7.62 20.24
N VAL A 598 -24.97 6.39 20.60
CA VAL A 598 -23.61 5.90 20.33
C VAL A 598 -23.58 4.99 19.09
N ILE A 599 -22.63 5.25 18.21
CA ILE A 599 -22.34 4.44 17.02
C ILE A 599 -20.88 3.98 17.10
N VAL A 600 -20.65 2.67 17.03
CA VAL A 600 -19.29 2.13 16.90
C VAL A 600 -18.94 2.07 15.42
N PHE A 601 -17.91 2.80 15.02
CA PHE A 601 -17.47 2.97 13.64
C PHE A 601 -16.21 2.17 13.37
N ASP A 602 -16.31 1.20 12.45
CA ASP A 602 -15.18 0.43 11.96
C ASP A 602 -14.90 0.84 10.50
N PRO A 603 -13.84 1.63 10.25
CA PRO A 603 -13.50 2.07 8.90
C PRO A 603 -13.27 0.93 7.90
N THR A 604 -12.91 -0.27 8.37
CA THR A 604 -12.60 -1.41 7.50
C THR A 604 -13.84 -2.06 6.91
N LYS A 605 -15.02 -1.82 7.49
CA LYS A 605 -16.31 -2.29 6.99
C LYS A 605 -16.93 -1.36 5.94
N CYS A 606 -16.43 -0.13 5.83
CA CYS A 606 -16.90 0.83 4.85
C CYS A 606 -16.60 0.37 3.42
N ARG A 607 -17.60 0.49 2.54
CA ARG A 607 -17.46 0.18 1.12
C ARG A 607 -16.76 1.32 0.36
N SER A 608 -16.96 2.55 0.80
CA SER A 608 -16.36 3.75 0.20
C SER A 608 -16.07 4.83 1.26
N LEU A 609 -15.26 5.83 0.88
CA LEU A 609 -15.09 7.03 1.70
C LEU A 609 -16.36 7.90 1.76
N GLY A 610 -17.22 7.80 0.74
CA GLY A 610 -18.53 8.46 0.74
C GLY A 610 -19.43 7.97 1.87
N GLU A 611 -19.41 6.66 2.14
CA GLU A 611 -20.16 6.07 3.26
C GLU A 611 -19.66 6.60 4.62
N ALA A 612 -18.34 6.61 4.82
CA ALA A 612 -17.72 7.19 6.03
C ALA A 612 -18.04 8.69 6.16
N TYR A 613 -17.97 9.44 5.07
CA TYR A 613 -18.34 10.86 5.04
C TYR A 613 -19.81 11.07 5.42
N GLY A 614 -20.74 10.30 4.84
CA GLY A 614 -22.17 10.41 5.11
C GLY A 614 -22.52 10.14 6.58
N LEU A 615 -21.84 9.18 7.22
CA LEU A 615 -21.97 8.93 8.65
C LEU A 615 -21.42 10.11 9.47
N LEU A 616 -20.16 10.49 9.23
CA LEU A 616 -19.43 11.43 10.09
C LEU A 616 -19.83 12.89 9.90
N ASN A 617 -20.25 13.30 8.70
CA ASN A 617 -20.76 14.64 8.46
C ASN A 617 -22.07 14.89 9.24
N ARG A 618 -22.75 13.84 9.69
CA ARG A 618 -23.97 13.90 10.52
C ARG A 618 -23.67 13.76 12.03
N THR A 619 -22.43 13.49 12.41
CA THR A 619 -22.04 13.24 13.80
C THR A 619 -21.87 14.53 14.60
N HIS A 620 -22.18 14.48 15.90
CA HIS A 620 -22.05 15.63 16.82
C HIS A 620 -20.77 15.54 17.67
N ALA A 621 -20.32 14.33 17.98
CA ALA A 621 -19.05 14.06 18.66
C ALA A 621 -18.35 12.82 18.07
N LEU A 622 -17.03 12.88 17.87
CA LEU A 622 -16.19 11.74 17.49
C LEU A 622 -15.18 11.48 18.60
N MET A 623 -15.02 10.22 19.00
CA MET A 623 -13.99 9.82 19.96
C MET A 623 -13.20 8.62 19.45
N GLY A 624 -11.89 8.63 19.66
CA GLY A 624 -11.07 7.45 19.40
C GLY A 624 -9.62 7.60 19.84
N VAL A 625 -8.90 6.49 19.83
CA VAL A 625 -7.47 6.45 20.17
C VAL A 625 -6.63 6.95 19.01
N HIS A 626 -5.60 7.75 19.32
CA HIS A 626 -4.69 8.32 18.32
C HIS A 626 -4.27 7.27 17.27
N GLY A 627 -4.45 7.59 15.99
CA GLY A 627 -4.07 6.72 14.89
C GLY A 627 -4.63 7.19 13.56
N GLY A 628 -4.25 6.52 12.47
CA GLY A 628 -4.66 6.92 11.11
C GLY A 628 -6.17 6.92 10.87
N ALA A 629 -6.94 6.15 11.64
CA ALA A 629 -8.40 6.17 11.57
C ALA A 629 -8.99 7.52 12.03
N LEU A 630 -8.31 8.30 12.88
CA LEU A 630 -8.78 9.63 13.28
C LEU A 630 -8.69 10.68 12.18
N THR A 631 -8.05 10.39 11.04
CA THR A 631 -8.11 11.26 9.85
C THR A 631 -9.54 11.45 9.36
N HIS A 632 -10.45 10.53 9.69
CA HIS A 632 -11.88 10.69 9.46
C HIS A 632 -12.50 11.90 10.20
N ALA A 633 -11.84 12.48 11.21
CA ALA A 633 -12.27 13.73 11.83
C ALA A 633 -12.37 14.89 10.82
N MET A 634 -11.66 14.81 9.68
CA MET A 634 -11.77 15.76 8.57
C MET A 634 -13.19 15.82 7.94
N PHE A 635 -14.03 14.83 8.21
CA PHE A 635 -15.42 14.77 7.71
C PHE A 635 -16.44 15.40 8.68
N LEU A 636 -16.05 15.70 9.93
CA LEU A 636 -16.92 16.29 10.95
C LEU A 636 -17.21 17.76 10.66
N ARG A 637 -18.43 18.25 10.92
CA ARG A 637 -18.85 19.67 10.78
C ARG A 637 -18.13 20.62 11.74
N PRO A 638 -17.86 21.89 11.35
CA PRO A 638 -17.31 22.86 12.29
C PRO A 638 -18.29 23.02 13.45
N GLY A 639 -17.79 23.04 14.68
CA GLY A 639 -18.57 23.01 15.90
C GLY A 639 -18.81 21.61 16.48
N ALA A 640 -18.60 20.54 15.71
CA ALA A 640 -18.62 19.18 16.24
C ALA A 640 -17.45 18.94 17.20
N VAL A 641 -17.66 18.03 18.16
CA VAL A 641 -16.65 17.69 19.18
C VAL A 641 -15.73 16.60 18.65
N PHE A 642 -14.43 16.74 18.86
CA PHE A 642 -13.47 15.71 18.56
C PHE A 642 -12.62 15.39 19.79
N VAL A 643 -12.86 14.22 20.38
CA VAL A 643 -12.17 13.69 21.54
C VAL A 643 -11.06 12.74 21.09
N GLN A 644 -9.82 13.18 21.23
CA GLN A 644 -8.66 12.36 20.94
C GLN A 644 -8.13 11.73 22.22
N VAL A 645 -8.16 10.40 22.29
CA VAL A 645 -7.45 9.65 23.33
C VAL A 645 -5.98 9.55 22.93
N VAL A 646 -5.10 10.13 23.74
CA VAL A 646 -3.67 10.26 23.50
C VAL A 646 -2.91 9.25 24.37
N PRO A 647 -2.34 8.20 23.77
CA PRO A 647 -1.40 7.30 24.44
C PRO A 647 -0.18 8.03 25.01
N ILE A 648 0.51 7.38 25.95
CA ILE A 648 1.72 7.94 26.58
C ILE A 648 2.81 8.15 25.53
N GLY A 649 3.55 9.26 25.63
CA GLY A 649 4.78 9.50 24.88
C GLY A 649 4.60 10.05 23.47
N ILE A 650 3.38 10.45 23.09
CA ILE A 650 3.06 10.95 21.74
C ILE A 650 2.35 12.31 21.73
N ASP A 651 2.44 13.09 22.80
CA ASP A 651 1.76 14.38 22.95
C ASP A 651 2.01 15.33 21.76
N TRP A 652 3.28 15.50 21.39
CA TRP A 652 3.66 16.34 20.25
C TRP A 652 3.04 15.83 18.93
N LEU A 653 3.02 14.50 18.75
CA LEU A 653 2.48 13.89 17.54
C LEU A 653 0.95 14.03 17.50
N ALA A 654 0.26 13.90 18.64
CA ALA A 654 -1.17 14.14 18.73
C ALA A 654 -1.53 15.57 18.31
N GLU A 655 -0.82 16.57 18.83
CA GLU A 655 -1.03 17.96 18.49
C GLU A 655 -0.71 18.26 17.01
N ALA A 656 0.43 17.76 16.51
CA ALA A 656 0.86 17.99 15.13
C ALA A 656 -0.03 17.30 14.09
N CYS A 657 -0.49 16.07 14.36
CA CYS A 657 -1.32 15.30 13.42
C CYS A 657 -2.79 15.73 13.43
N PHE A 658 -3.32 16.09 14.60
CA PHE A 658 -4.78 16.17 14.79
C PHE A 658 -5.23 17.39 15.60
N GLY A 659 -4.54 17.74 16.70
CA GLY A 659 -4.95 18.86 17.56
C GLY A 659 -5.01 20.20 16.83
N LYS A 660 -3.94 20.58 16.14
CA LYS A 660 -3.89 21.81 15.34
C LYS A 660 -4.94 21.80 14.22
N ALA A 661 -4.99 20.71 13.45
CA ALA A 661 -5.93 20.51 12.34
C ALA A 661 -7.40 20.62 12.79
N ALA A 662 -7.74 20.02 13.94
CA ALA A 662 -9.09 20.08 14.50
C ALA A 662 -9.51 21.53 14.80
N ARG A 663 -8.62 22.32 15.43
CA ARG A 663 -8.89 23.73 15.72
C ARG A 663 -8.97 24.58 14.44
N GLU A 664 -8.13 24.33 13.45
CA GLU A 664 -8.21 25.00 12.13
C GLU A 664 -9.52 24.70 11.38
N MET A 665 -10.09 23.51 11.59
CA MET A 665 -11.41 23.13 11.08
C MET A 665 -12.58 23.64 11.95
N GLY A 666 -12.30 24.42 13.00
CA GLY A 666 -13.33 24.91 13.92
C GLY A 666 -14.02 23.81 14.71
N LEU A 667 -13.37 22.67 14.94
CA LEU A 667 -13.87 21.62 15.83
C LEU A 667 -13.63 21.97 17.30
N GLU A 668 -14.53 21.51 18.17
CA GLU A 668 -14.32 21.52 19.62
C GLU A 668 -13.38 20.36 20.00
N TYR A 669 -12.08 20.62 19.95
CA TYR A 669 -11.05 19.61 20.24
C TYR A 669 -10.88 19.38 21.74
N ILE A 670 -10.96 18.10 22.15
CA ILE A 670 -10.75 17.64 23.51
C ILE A 670 -9.63 16.59 23.50
N GLU A 671 -8.59 16.83 24.30
CA GLU A 671 -7.46 15.92 24.43
C GLU A 671 -7.57 15.09 25.72
N TYR A 672 -7.79 13.78 25.60
CA TYR A 672 -7.79 12.85 26.71
C TYR A 672 -6.43 12.16 26.80
N LYS A 673 -5.54 12.66 27.64
CA LYS A 673 -4.25 12.00 27.91
C LYS A 673 -4.46 10.85 28.89
N ILE A 674 -4.05 9.66 28.48
CA ILE A 674 -4.14 8.49 29.35
C ILE A 674 -3.09 8.59 30.46
N ASP A 675 -3.43 8.07 31.64
CA ASP A 675 -2.46 7.87 32.72
C ASP A 675 -1.69 6.56 32.52
N ALA A 676 -0.56 6.40 33.23
CA ALA A 676 0.23 5.17 33.21
C ALA A 676 -0.60 3.92 33.56
N SER A 677 -1.57 4.05 34.46
CA SER A 677 -2.49 2.98 34.86
C SER A 677 -3.51 2.59 33.78
N GLU A 678 -3.73 3.44 32.78
CA GLU A 678 -4.64 3.22 31.66
C GLU A 678 -3.93 2.58 30.45
N SER A 679 -2.61 2.38 30.52
CA SER A 679 -1.78 1.82 29.46
C SER A 679 -1.49 0.33 29.67
N SER A 680 -1.46 -0.46 28.59
CA SER A 680 -1.01 -1.86 28.64
C SER A 680 0.50 -2.04 28.70
N LEU A 681 1.29 -0.96 28.61
CA LEU A 681 2.74 -1.01 28.75
C LEU A 681 3.11 -1.51 30.16
N LYS A 682 3.82 -2.64 30.24
CA LYS A 682 4.24 -3.22 31.53
C LYS A 682 5.06 -2.20 32.32
N SER A 683 4.70 -2.03 33.60
CA SER A 683 5.25 -1.06 34.58
C SER A 683 6.71 -1.31 35.00
N GLY A 684 7.58 -1.73 34.09
CA GLY A 684 9.00 -2.01 34.32
C GLY A 684 9.96 -1.01 33.67
N ASN A 685 9.46 0.09 33.11
CA ASN A 685 10.25 1.04 32.34
C ASN A 685 9.89 2.49 32.73
N GLU A 686 10.12 2.86 34.00
CA GLU A 686 9.91 4.23 34.52
C GLU A 686 10.66 5.31 33.71
N ASN A 687 11.69 4.92 32.96
CA ASN A 687 12.44 5.76 32.05
C ASN A 687 11.66 6.20 30.79
N PHE A 688 10.58 5.51 30.41
CA PHE A 688 9.78 5.81 29.21
C PHE A 688 8.50 6.60 29.54
N VAL A 689 7.89 6.34 30.69
CA VAL A 689 6.64 7.00 31.11
C VAL A 689 6.83 8.49 31.46
N SER A 690 8.05 8.91 31.78
CA SER A 690 8.35 10.23 32.37
C SER A 690 8.96 11.26 31.41
N LYS A 691 9.29 10.90 30.16
CA LYS A 691 9.93 11.83 29.21
C LYS A 691 9.16 11.88 27.91
N ASN A 692 8.45 12.99 27.72
CA ASN A 692 7.97 13.44 26.41
C ASN A 692 9.19 13.48 25.47
N PRO A 693 9.36 12.52 24.54
CA PRO A 693 10.61 12.43 23.80
C PRO A 693 10.67 13.63 22.85
N VAL A 694 11.74 14.42 22.94
CA VAL A 694 12.05 15.40 21.89
C VAL A 694 12.63 14.61 20.73
N PHE A 695 11.87 14.48 19.64
CA PHE A 695 12.30 13.75 18.45
C PHE A 695 13.32 14.58 17.68
N GLY A 696 14.61 14.31 17.89
CA GLY A 696 15.71 14.98 17.20
C GLY A 696 16.15 14.29 15.90
N SER A 697 15.71 13.05 15.67
CA SER A 697 16.09 12.26 14.50
C SER A 697 14.98 11.29 14.04
N ALA A 698 15.07 10.80 12.81
CA ALA A 698 14.17 9.78 12.27
C ALA A 698 14.18 8.47 13.09
N ASN A 699 15.32 8.12 13.70
CA ASN A 699 15.44 6.97 14.59
C ASN A 699 14.68 7.15 15.92
N ASP A 700 14.63 8.37 16.45
CA ASP A 700 13.88 8.66 17.68
C ASP A 700 12.36 8.54 17.44
N LEU A 701 11.90 9.03 16.29
CA LEU A 701 10.50 8.91 15.85
C LEU A 701 10.12 7.45 15.58
N PHE A 702 11.02 6.66 14.97
CA PHE A 702 10.83 5.24 14.71
C PHE A 702 10.73 4.41 16.02
N ASN A 703 11.63 4.66 16.98
CA ASN A 703 11.62 3.99 18.27
C ASN A 703 10.37 4.34 19.09
N ALA A 704 9.94 5.60 19.08
CA ALA A 704 8.70 6.01 19.72
C ALA A 704 7.45 5.45 19.03
N THR A 705 7.47 5.32 17.70
CA THR A 705 6.39 4.66 16.95
C THR A 705 6.25 3.19 17.36
N ASN A 706 7.35 2.46 17.52
CA ASN A 706 7.29 1.06 17.91
C ASN A 706 6.80 0.89 19.37
N ILE A 707 7.30 1.72 20.29
CA ILE A 707 7.00 1.60 21.72
C ILE A 707 5.60 2.14 22.04
N TYR A 708 5.31 3.38 21.64
CA TYR A 708 4.12 4.08 22.10
C TYR A 708 2.92 3.92 21.18
N LEU A 709 3.15 3.67 19.88
CA LEU A 709 2.06 3.44 18.94
C LEU A 709 1.77 1.95 18.77
N LYS A 710 2.76 1.07 18.56
CA LYS A 710 2.47 -0.35 18.24
C LYS A 710 2.24 -1.26 19.45
N ASN A 711 2.84 -0.99 20.60
CA ASN A 711 2.87 -1.93 21.74
C ASN A 711 2.04 -1.46 22.95
N GLN A 712 1.14 -0.52 22.75
CA GLN A 712 0.35 0.10 23.82
C GLN A 712 -1.12 0.10 23.47
N ASP A 713 -1.90 -0.68 24.20
CA ASP A 713 -3.37 -0.62 24.24
C ASP A 713 -3.82 0.22 25.42
N VAL A 714 -5.08 0.66 25.38
CA VAL A 714 -5.63 1.58 26.39
C VAL A 714 -6.85 0.98 27.07
N LYS A 715 -6.87 1.04 28.39
CA LYS A 715 -8.05 0.75 29.21
C LYS A 715 -8.41 2.01 29.97
N LEU A 716 -9.44 2.71 29.51
CA LEU A 716 -9.77 4.04 30.02
C LEU A 716 -10.34 3.95 31.45
N ASP A 717 -9.92 4.85 32.32
CA ASP A 717 -10.53 5.04 33.63
C ASP A 717 -11.94 5.63 33.46
N LEU A 718 -12.96 4.90 33.92
CA LEU A 718 -14.35 5.28 33.70
C LEU A 718 -14.73 6.58 34.43
N GLY A 719 -14.20 6.83 35.64
CA GLY A 719 -14.52 8.04 36.39
C GLY A 719 -13.81 9.29 35.84
N LYS A 720 -12.65 9.11 35.22
CA LYS A 720 -11.95 10.17 34.48
C LYS A 720 -12.65 10.44 33.15
N VAL A 721 -12.89 9.41 32.33
CA VAL A 721 -13.50 9.57 31.00
C VAL A 721 -14.93 10.10 31.06
N GLU A 722 -15.70 9.80 32.12
CA GLU A 722 -17.03 10.37 32.37
C GLU A 722 -17.02 11.90 32.34
N LYS A 723 -16.01 12.53 32.95
CA LYS A 723 -15.89 14.00 33.00
C LYS A 723 -15.66 14.59 31.61
N PHE A 724 -14.82 13.95 30.80
CA PHE A 724 -14.54 14.37 29.43
C PHE A 724 -15.74 14.13 28.51
N LEU A 725 -16.44 13.00 28.66
CA LEU A 725 -17.67 12.72 27.92
C LEU A 725 -18.81 13.65 28.32
N THR A 726 -18.89 14.08 29.58
CA THR A 726 -19.88 15.07 30.03
C THR A 726 -19.62 16.43 29.38
N ASP A 727 -18.36 16.90 29.34
CA ASP A 727 -18.01 18.12 28.61
C ASP A 727 -18.32 17.99 27.11
N ALA A 728 -17.92 16.86 26.50
CA ALA A 728 -18.24 16.56 25.11
C ALA A 728 -19.75 16.57 24.84
N TYR A 729 -20.57 16.04 25.76
CA TYR A 729 -22.02 16.01 25.65
C TYR A 729 -22.61 17.42 25.62
N HIS A 730 -22.24 18.28 26.59
CA HIS A 730 -22.73 19.65 26.64
C HIS A 730 -22.32 20.47 25.40
N LYS A 731 -21.09 20.28 24.92
CA LYS A 731 -20.64 20.92 23.67
C LYS A 731 -21.41 20.41 22.45
N ALA A 732 -21.68 19.11 22.38
CA ALA A 732 -22.43 18.50 21.31
C ALA A 732 -23.92 18.93 21.33
N GLU A 733 -24.55 19.03 22.49
CA GLU A 733 -25.91 19.59 22.63
C GLU A 733 -25.95 21.06 22.20
N SER A 734 -24.97 21.86 22.64
CA SER A 734 -24.84 23.26 22.22
C SER A 734 -24.63 23.40 20.71
N PHE A 735 -23.87 22.49 20.10
CA PHE A 735 -23.73 22.43 18.66
C PHE A 735 -25.05 22.11 17.97
N MET A 736 -25.77 21.08 18.41
CA MET A 736 -27.10 20.74 17.87
C MET A 736 -28.10 21.90 17.97
N GLY A 737 -28.19 22.55 19.13
CA GLY A 737 -29.11 23.68 19.32
C GLY A 737 -28.79 24.90 18.45
N ARG A 738 -27.56 25.01 17.91
CA ARG A 738 -27.18 26.03 16.93
C ARG A 738 -27.57 25.64 15.49
N GLU A 739 -27.77 24.36 15.22
CA GLU A 739 -28.16 23.85 13.90
C GLU A 739 -29.67 23.87 13.66
N GLY A 740 -30.49 23.97 14.73
CA GLY A 740 -31.95 23.96 14.68
C GLY A 740 -32.51 22.72 15.34
#